data_AF-A0A7D9K024-F1
#
_entry.id   AF-A0A7D9K024-F1
#
_cell.length_a   1.000
_cell.length_b   1.000
_cell.length_c   1.000
_cell.angle_alpha   90.00
_cell.angle_beta   90.00
_cell.angle_gamma   90.00
#
_symmetry.space_group_name_H-M   'P 1'
#
loop_
_entity.id
_entity.type
_entity.pdbx_description
1 polymer ?
#
loop_
_entity_poly.entity_id
_entity_poly.type
_entity_poly.pdbx_seq_one_letter_code
_entity_poly.pdbx_strand_id
1 'polypeptide(L)'
;DLCALHVLAYMLHRSSSRKKGKSVPVTRDGAISYLLQNVPSGSDVEAAANNKDDVYTQPFLLSTGQASKPDQFFLVLDRIVIPCGPDLINSFDILFKAHYVFNVEYAPPLLQFWEFVASMIYGVIKPCETGPTVPEVINDNGCELTDAKSIANAFNGFFSNVGCNLANKIPTIMDKSLIEYLIPPTSHDSFFLSPVTAGEIEEEIANLNCSKATGPFNNLLVYRSHLVATVRRICALPSRASASYIFAHKRVGGLGLLDPTLEADVQAIIHAVKMLSCSDPTVSNIAIAEVNQTVRLASRSNPTPTLKSKYLSSLPDDRLTNLRYNIQSLWTRVRKSTRNLGVEIKFNDNGLPILSTENSGSVLAKEASRFLHFHVQDRFASTLLALPDQGKVGRALTTDTFANGSTWQYNGLNIRFRDWRFIHRARLNCLPVNNVKSRWSNFCPKCRYCNSDETLPHVLCHCLRNMPSILRRHNTIVDRIVNAVQSGTVTTDQQVRAANSRLRPDIIVEEDNKVLIIDVCYPFDNNAEALRDAEQRKLNKYEGLKQFFVGQGKQCEVFGFVIGALGSWHPANENVLRQLGMSKRYRSLFRKLCCTDAIQGSTNIYREHLGITEVQNKPIPPLDRENPYKYLGVPIGLIDDPDNISDLVQDLTCDLESIEKSLLAPWQKLEMIRTFLQPSLTFALRAGFPKKDNLLVYRSHLVATVRRIFALPSRASASYIFPHKRVGGLGLLDPTLEADVQAIIHAVKMLSCSDPIVSNIANAEINQTVRLASRSNPTPALKSKYLSSLPDDRLTNLRHNIQSLCARVRKSTRNLGVEIQFNDNGLPILSTEISGSVLAKEASRFLHFHVQDRFASTLLALPDQGKVGRALTTDTFANGSTWQYNGLNIRFRDWRFIHRARLNCLP
;
A
#
# COMPACT_ATOMS: atom_id res chain seq x y z
N ASP A 1 -17.95 13.79 21.07
CA ASP A 1 -16.48 13.61 21.16
C ASP A 1 -15.79 14.74 21.91
N LEU A 2 -15.84 15.98 21.44
CA LEU A 2 -15.20 17.12 22.13
C LEU A 2 -15.66 17.28 23.59
N CYS A 3 -16.97 17.22 23.84
CA CYS A 3 -17.51 17.28 25.20
C CYS A 3 -17.02 16.13 26.08
N ALA A 4 -16.94 14.90 25.54
CA ALA A 4 -16.45 13.74 26.28
C ALA A 4 -14.97 13.88 26.66
N LEU A 5 -14.15 14.42 25.75
CA LEU A 5 -12.73 14.70 26.00
C LEU A 5 -12.54 15.74 27.11
N HIS A 6 -13.31 16.83 27.07
CA HIS A 6 -13.28 17.87 28.11
C HIS A 6 -13.73 17.32 29.47
N VAL A 7 -14.82 16.54 29.50
CA VAL A 7 -15.31 15.91 30.73
C VAL A 7 -14.27 14.95 31.30
N LEU A 8 -13.61 14.13 30.47
CA LEU A 8 -12.58 13.19 30.91
C LEU A 8 -11.35 13.90 31.48
N ALA A 9 -10.85 14.94 30.79
CA ALA A 9 -9.73 15.76 31.26
C ALA A 9 -10.08 16.51 32.56
N TYR A 10 -11.32 16.97 32.68
CA TYR A 10 -11.82 17.66 33.88
C TYR A 10 -11.95 16.71 35.08
N MET A 11 -12.44 15.49 34.86
CA MET A 11 -12.62 14.45 35.89
C MET A 11 -11.29 13.91 36.43
N LEU A 12 -10.28 13.78 35.56
CA LEU A 12 -8.98 13.19 35.89
C LEU A 12 -7.90 14.23 36.23
N HIS A 13 -8.30 15.48 36.48
CA HIS A 13 -7.39 16.53 36.91
C HIS A 13 -6.99 16.39 38.39
N ARG A 14 -5.70 16.62 38.69
CA ARG A 14 -5.19 16.76 40.06
C ARG A 14 -4.91 18.21 40.41
N SER A 15 -5.54 18.71 41.48
CA SER A 15 -5.04 19.88 42.22
C SER A 15 -3.70 19.51 42.86
N SER A 16 -2.62 20.18 42.46
CA SER A 16 -1.26 19.83 42.89
C SER A 16 -1.12 19.85 44.42
N SER A 17 -0.77 18.71 45.05
CA SER A 17 -0.39 18.67 46.46
C SER A 17 1.07 19.09 46.64
N ARG A 18 1.30 19.98 47.60
CA ARG A 18 2.56 20.68 47.92
C ARG A 18 3.80 19.76 47.94
N LYS A 19 4.75 20.01 47.04
CA LYS A 19 6.19 19.83 47.32
C LYS A 19 6.86 21.20 47.29
N LYS A 20 7.73 21.45 48.28
CA LYS A 20 8.40 22.73 48.56
C LYS A 20 9.00 23.35 47.29
N GLY A 21 8.45 24.49 46.87
CA GLY A 21 8.92 25.27 45.73
C GLY A 21 7.74 25.83 44.95
N LYS A 22 7.70 27.14 44.73
CA LYS A 22 6.57 27.92 44.18
C LYS A 22 5.96 27.25 42.92
N SER A 23 4.80 26.60 43.05
CA SER A 23 3.90 26.38 41.91
C SER A 23 2.51 26.90 42.26
N VAL A 24 1.95 27.69 41.35
CA VAL A 24 0.59 28.20 41.45
C VAL A 24 -0.36 27.02 41.15
N PRO A 25 -1.39 26.76 41.97
CA PRO A 25 -2.34 25.69 41.68
C PRO A 25 -3.08 25.98 40.36
N VAL A 26 -2.96 25.07 39.39
CA VAL A 26 -3.66 25.15 38.09
C VAL A 26 -5.12 24.75 38.33
N THR A 27 -6.06 25.57 37.89
CA THR A 27 -7.50 25.26 37.93
C THR A 27 -7.83 24.15 36.94
N ARG A 28 -8.99 23.48 37.11
CA ARG A 28 -9.43 22.43 36.17
C ARG A 28 -9.54 22.97 34.72
N ASP A 29 -10.02 24.20 34.56
CA ASP A 29 -10.06 24.86 33.24
C ASP A 29 -8.66 25.19 32.71
N GLY A 30 -7.72 25.54 33.60
CA GLY A 30 -6.32 25.73 33.24
C GLY A 30 -5.65 24.44 32.76
N ALA A 31 -6.02 23.28 33.30
CA ALA A 31 -5.48 21.99 32.87
C ALA A 31 -5.91 21.61 31.45
N ILE A 32 -7.13 21.95 31.03
CA ILE A 32 -7.63 21.71 29.67
C ILE A 32 -6.79 22.47 28.63
N SER A 33 -6.21 23.62 29.00
CA SER A 33 -5.35 24.39 28.11
C SER A 33 -4.02 23.67 27.78
N TYR A 34 -3.60 22.69 28.59
CA TYR A 34 -2.46 21.81 28.26
C TYR A 34 -2.83 20.70 27.28
N LEU A 35 -4.12 20.51 26.97
CA LEU A 35 -4.62 19.47 26.07
C LEU A 35 -5.08 20.05 24.73
N LEU A 36 -5.95 21.06 24.78
CA LEU A 36 -6.58 21.66 23.60
C LEU A 36 -6.74 23.17 23.78
N GLN A 37 -6.36 23.94 22.77
CA GLN A 37 -6.52 25.38 22.70
C GLN A 37 -7.22 25.77 21.40
N ASN A 38 -8.02 26.83 21.40
CA ASN A 38 -8.79 27.25 20.21
C ASN A 38 -8.43 28.67 19.76
N VAL A 39 -8.39 28.88 18.45
CA VAL A 39 -8.28 30.21 17.81
C VAL A 39 -9.42 30.43 16.80
N PRO A 40 -9.83 31.69 16.54
CA PRO A 40 -10.88 31.98 15.55
C PRO A 40 -10.53 31.48 14.15
N SER A 41 -11.57 31.17 13.36
CA SER A 41 -11.39 30.77 11.95
C SER A 41 -10.68 31.89 11.16
N GLY A 42 -9.67 31.53 10.35
CA GLY A 42 -8.86 32.48 9.58
C GLY A 42 -7.64 33.06 10.34
N SER A 43 -7.39 32.66 11.58
CA SER A 43 -6.18 33.05 12.32
C SER A 43 -4.93 32.35 11.76
N ASP A 44 -3.78 33.03 11.81
CA ASP A 44 -2.49 32.44 11.50
C ASP A 44 -2.10 31.43 12.61
N VAL A 45 -2.13 30.14 12.26
CA VAL A 45 -1.91 29.03 13.19
C VAL A 45 -0.45 28.97 13.66
N GLU A 46 0.50 29.33 12.79
CA GLU A 46 1.93 29.36 13.11
C GLU A 46 2.24 30.51 14.06
N ALA A 47 1.68 31.69 13.81
CA ALA A 47 1.78 32.82 14.74
C ALA A 47 1.10 32.49 16.08
N ALA A 48 -0.05 31.82 16.05
CA ALA A 48 -0.76 31.40 17.25
C ALA A 48 0.01 30.40 18.10
N ALA A 49 0.79 29.48 17.48
CA ALA A 49 1.64 28.53 18.18
C ALA A 49 2.90 29.20 18.77
N ASN A 50 3.53 30.10 18.03
CA ASN A 50 4.73 30.84 18.45
C ASN A 50 4.46 31.83 19.60
N ASN A 51 3.26 32.40 19.67
CA ASN A 51 2.88 33.36 20.72
C ASN A 51 2.38 32.71 22.03
N LYS A 52 2.48 31.38 22.17
CA LYS A 52 2.04 30.69 23.39
C LYS A 52 3.07 30.84 24.51
N ASP A 53 2.58 30.80 25.75
CA ASP A 53 3.40 30.84 26.96
C ASP A 53 4.42 29.68 26.97
N ASP A 54 5.62 29.93 27.49
CA ASP A 54 6.69 28.94 27.67
C ASP A 54 6.34 27.86 28.70
N VAL A 55 5.26 28.05 29.46
CA VAL A 55 4.70 27.03 30.34
C VAL A 55 4.12 25.82 29.58
N TYR A 56 3.75 25.97 28.29
CA TYR A 56 3.22 24.88 27.46
C TYR A 56 4.32 24.19 26.64
N THR A 57 5.20 23.48 27.34
CA THR A 57 6.33 22.77 26.71
C THR A 57 5.96 21.41 26.13
N GLN A 58 4.85 20.80 26.60
CA GLN A 58 4.37 19.50 26.11
C GLN A 58 3.51 19.65 24.85
N PRO A 59 3.43 18.61 23.99
CA PRO A 59 2.54 18.63 22.84
C PRO A 59 1.08 18.87 23.24
N PHE A 60 0.37 19.69 22.48
CA PHE A 60 -1.06 19.94 22.66
C PHE A 60 -1.77 20.16 21.32
N LEU A 61 -3.10 20.09 21.31
CA LEU A 61 -3.90 20.39 20.12
C LEU A 61 -4.25 21.88 20.04
N LEU A 62 -4.14 22.45 18.85
CA LEU A 62 -4.63 23.76 18.50
C LEU A 62 -5.76 23.60 17.49
N SER A 63 -6.94 24.14 17.78
CA SER A 63 -8.09 24.09 16.88
C SER A 63 -8.45 25.45 16.33
N THR A 64 -9.02 25.48 15.12
CA THR A 64 -9.52 26.69 14.47
C THR A 64 -11.05 26.66 14.40
N GLY A 65 -11.68 27.84 14.45
CA GLY A 65 -13.15 27.96 14.34
C GLY A 65 -13.85 28.28 15.66
N GLN A 66 -15.13 27.90 15.76
CA GLN A 66 -15.89 28.07 16.99
C GLN A 66 -15.43 27.05 18.03
N ALA A 67 -15.11 27.48 19.25
CA ALA A 67 -14.60 26.59 20.31
C ALA A 67 -15.56 25.42 20.63
N SER A 68 -16.88 25.63 20.46
CA SER A 68 -17.91 24.59 20.65
C SER A 68 -17.98 23.58 19.49
N LYS A 69 -17.46 23.93 18.31
CA LYS A 69 -17.48 23.10 17.11
C LYS A 69 -16.32 23.50 16.18
N PRO A 70 -15.09 23.04 16.46
CA PRO A 70 -13.93 23.43 15.69
C PRO A 70 -13.96 22.87 14.26
N ASP A 71 -13.39 23.64 13.33
CA ASP A 71 -13.34 23.33 11.90
C ASP A 71 -12.15 22.41 11.56
N GLN A 72 -11.00 22.66 12.19
CA GLN A 72 -9.75 21.90 11.99
C GLN A 72 -8.92 21.82 13.27
N PHE A 73 -8.07 20.80 13.34
CA PHE A 73 -7.13 20.56 14.42
C PHE A 73 -5.68 20.47 13.91
N PHE A 74 -4.77 20.96 14.73
CA PHE A 74 -3.34 20.97 14.51
C PHE A 74 -2.64 20.48 15.79
N LEU A 75 -1.59 19.68 15.65
CA LEU A 75 -0.70 19.34 16.75
C LEU A 75 0.39 20.42 16.84
N VAL A 76 0.60 20.97 18.02
CA VAL A 76 1.71 21.89 18.29
C VAL A 76 2.78 21.14 19.11
N LEU A 77 4.00 21.09 18.59
CA LEU A 77 5.15 20.46 19.24
C LEU A 77 6.38 21.35 19.10
N ASP A 78 6.94 21.81 20.21
CA ASP A 78 8.09 22.74 20.21
C ASP A 78 7.87 23.95 19.28
N ARG A 79 6.67 24.55 19.37
CA ARG A 79 6.16 25.65 18.53
C ARG A 79 5.95 25.31 17.04
N ILE A 80 6.28 24.10 16.59
CA ILE A 80 6.02 23.63 15.23
C ILE A 80 4.57 23.15 15.12
N VAL A 81 3.85 23.63 14.10
CA VAL A 81 2.47 23.25 13.82
C VAL A 81 2.41 22.11 12.80
N ILE A 82 1.66 21.06 13.13
CA ILE A 82 1.45 19.88 12.28
C ILE A 82 -0.06 19.71 12.02
N PRO A 83 -0.53 19.74 10.77
CA PRO A 83 -1.96 19.61 10.46
C PRO A 83 -2.49 18.19 10.73
N CYS A 84 -3.55 18.06 11.53
CA CYS A 84 -4.18 16.77 11.88
C CYS A 84 -5.51 16.51 11.18
N GLY A 85 -6.12 17.54 10.58
CA GLY A 85 -7.40 17.46 9.86
C GLY A 85 -8.61 17.84 10.71
N PRO A 86 -9.84 17.59 10.23
CA PRO A 86 -11.08 18.01 10.91
C PRO A 86 -11.58 17.02 11.97
N ASP A 87 -11.04 15.81 12.02
CA ASP A 87 -11.49 14.76 12.93
C ASP A 87 -10.76 14.84 14.27
N LEU A 88 -11.51 15.08 15.35
CA LEU A 88 -10.96 15.22 16.70
C LEU A 88 -10.32 13.92 17.19
N ILE A 89 -10.93 12.76 16.90
CA ILE A 89 -10.47 11.46 17.43
C ILE A 89 -9.09 11.13 16.84
N ASN A 90 -8.95 11.27 15.53
CA ASN A 90 -7.68 11.12 14.84
C ASN A 90 -6.62 12.12 15.33
N SER A 91 -7.03 13.38 15.58
CA SER A 91 -6.12 14.41 16.08
C SER A 91 -5.65 14.13 17.51
N PHE A 92 -6.55 13.64 18.37
CA PHE A 92 -6.22 13.21 19.73
C PHE A 92 -5.31 11.98 19.74
N ASP A 93 -5.53 11.02 18.84
CA ASP A 93 -4.67 9.85 18.68
C ASP A 93 -3.24 10.26 18.25
N ILE A 94 -3.12 11.21 17.33
CA ILE A 94 -1.84 11.80 16.93
C ILE A 94 -1.17 12.51 18.12
N LEU A 95 -1.92 13.28 18.91
CA LEU A 95 -1.41 13.96 20.11
C LEU A 95 -0.88 12.97 21.16
N PHE A 96 -1.64 11.90 21.45
CA PHE A 96 -1.21 10.86 22.38
C PHE A 96 0.09 10.21 21.90
N LYS A 97 0.13 9.79 20.64
CA LYS A 97 1.32 9.18 20.02
C LYS A 97 2.53 10.11 20.04
N ALA A 98 2.34 11.43 19.91
CA ALA A 98 3.45 12.39 19.98
C ALA A 98 4.19 12.33 21.32
N HIS A 99 3.50 12.15 22.45
CA HIS A 99 4.16 12.02 23.75
C HIS A 99 5.11 10.81 23.80
N TYR A 100 4.73 9.71 23.15
CA TYR A 100 5.56 8.49 23.07
C TYR A 100 6.67 8.60 22.04
N VAL A 101 6.36 9.06 20.82
CA VAL A 101 7.32 9.18 19.71
C VAL A 101 8.46 10.12 20.05
N PHE A 102 8.15 11.22 20.74
CA PHE A 102 9.15 12.23 21.13
C PHE A 102 9.64 12.05 22.57
N ASN A 103 9.19 11.00 23.26
CA ASN A 103 9.53 10.69 24.65
C ASN A 103 9.40 11.92 25.58
N VAL A 104 8.25 12.60 25.49
CA VAL A 104 7.96 13.82 26.24
C VAL A 104 7.15 13.48 27.48
N GLU A 105 7.58 13.97 28.64
CA GLU A 105 6.84 13.81 29.89
C GLU A 105 5.45 14.45 29.82
N TYR A 106 4.46 13.83 30.45
CA TYR A 106 3.12 14.40 30.54
C TYR A 106 3.12 15.70 31.35
N ALA A 107 2.32 16.67 30.91
CA ALA A 107 2.11 17.89 31.67
C ALA A 107 1.56 17.53 33.07
N PRO A 108 2.18 18.01 34.17
CA PRO A 108 1.76 17.65 35.53
C PRO A 108 0.26 17.81 35.82
N PRO A 109 -0.45 18.83 35.29
CA PRO A 109 -1.91 18.97 35.47
C PRO A 109 -2.76 17.87 34.81
N LEU A 110 -2.20 17.14 33.83
CA LEU A 110 -2.87 16.10 33.04
C LEU A 110 -2.27 14.69 33.26
N LEU A 111 -1.40 14.52 34.26
CA LEU A 111 -0.69 13.25 34.47
C LEU A 111 -1.65 12.06 34.64
N GLN A 112 -2.66 12.17 35.51
CA GLN A 112 -3.65 11.10 35.72
C GLN A 112 -4.54 10.87 34.49
N PHE A 113 -4.86 11.94 33.75
CA PHE A 113 -5.59 11.83 32.49
C PHE A 113 -4.80 11.00 31.48
N TRP A 114 -3.51 11.31 31.31
CA TRP A 114 -2.66 10.61 30.36
C TRP A 114 -2.29 9.20 30.81
N GLU A 115 -2.06 8.96 32.11
CA GLU A 115 -1.88 7.61 32.65
C GLU A 115 -3.11 6.75 32.43
N PHE A 116 -4.32 7.30 32.64
CA PHE A 116 -5.57 6.61 32.35
C PHE A 116 -5.73 6.29 30.86
N VAL A 117 -5.48 7.26 29.98
CA VAL A 117 -5.54 7.04 28.52
C VAL A 117 -4.50 6.00 28.09
N ALA A 118 -3.28 6.09 28.61
CA ALA A 118 -2.20 5.16 28.36
C ALA A 118 -2.51 3.74 28.84
N SER A 119 -3.11 3.58 30.02
CA SER A 119 -3.39 2.25 30.58
C SER A 119 -4.70 1.64 30.09
N MET A 120 -5.77 2.43 30.00
CA MET A 120 -7.13 1.93 29.74
C MET A 120 -7.53 1.98 28.27
N ILE A 121 -7.01 2.92 27.49
CA ILE A 121 -7.35 3.07 26.06
C ILE A 121 -6.28 2.42 25.19
N TYR A 122 -5.01 2.76 25.42
CA TYR A 122 -3.91 2.30 24.57
C TYR A 122 -3.14 1.10 25.13
N GLY A 123 -3.31 0.74 26.40
CA GLY A 123 -2.68 -0.43 27.02
C GLY A 123 -1.15 -0.39 27.09
N VAL A 124 -0.52 0.79 26.96
CA VAL A 124 0.94 0.98 26.93
C VAL A 124 1.58 1.09 28.31
N ILE A 125 0.79 1.24 29.38
CA ILE A 125 1.24 1.21 30.77
C ILE A 125 0.31 0.28 31.57
N LYS A 126 0.85 -0.52 32.50
CA LYS A 126 0.01 -1.38 33.37
C LYS A 126 -0.86 -0.52 34.30
N PRO A 127 -2.16 -0.83 34.47
CA PRO A 127 -3.01 -0.11 35.41
C PRO A 127 -2.45 -0.17 36.84
N CYS A 128 -2.44 0.96 37.55
CA CYS A 128 -2.01 1.04 38.95
C CYS A 128 -2.95 0.20 39.85
N GLU A 129 -2.41 -0.57 40.80
CA GLU A 129 -3.19 -1.44 41.72
C GLU A 129 -4.16 -0.66 42.62
N THR A 130 -3.89 0.63 42.86
CA THR A 130 -4.83 1.55 43.48
C THR A 130 -5.59 2.29 42.37
N GLY A 131 -6.70 1.70 41.92
CA GLY A 131 -7.51 2.24 40.83
C GLY A 131 -7.98 3.70 41.04
N PRO A 132 -8.34 4.42 39.97
CA PRO A 132 -8.86 5.78 40.08
C PRO A 132 -10.19 5.77 40.84
N THR A 133 -10.36 6.69 41.79
CA THR A 133 -11.62 6.92 42.50
C THR A 133 -12.68 7.43 41.53
N VAL A 134 -13.71 6.61 41.32
CA VAL A 134 -14.86 6.85 40.43
C VAL A 134 -15.76 7.96 41.02
N PRO A 135 -16.34 8.86 40.20
CA PRO A 135 -17.30 9.85 40.68
C PRO A 135 -18.57 9.19 41.22
N GLU A 136 -19.17 9.78 42.25
CA GLU A 136 -20.38 9.27 42.90
C GLU A 136 -21.66 9.40 42.05
N VAL A 137 -21.64 10.15 40.93
CA VAL A 137 -22.82 10.38 40.08
C VAL A 137 -22.45 10.48 38.59
N ILE A 138 -23.18 9.76 37.72
CA ILE A 138 -23.03 9.79 36.25
C ILE A 138 -24.41 9.91 35.58
N ASN A 139 -24.55 10.74 34.56
CA ASN A 139 -25.80 10.87 33.80
C ASN A 139 -25.69 10.10 32.47
N ASP A 140 -26.44 9.01 32.33
CA ASP A 140 -26.48 8.18 31.11
C ASP A 140 -27.87 8.27 30.47
N ASN A 141 -27.94 8.78 29.23
CA ASN A 141 -29.18 8.97 28.45
C ASN A 141 -30.34 9.65 29.20
N GLY A 142 -30.03 10.57 30.12
CA GLY A 142 -31.02 11.31 30.91
C GLY A 142 -31.40 10.66 32.25
N CYS A 143 -30.76 9.56 32.65
CA CYS A 143 -30.89 8.97 33.97
C CYS A 143 -29.64 9.22 34.82
N GLU A 144 -29.82 9.81 36.02
CA GLU A 144 -28.76 9.95 37.02
C GLU A 144 -28.49 8.61 37.72
N LEU A 145 -27.29 8.08 37.52
CA LEU A 145 -26.76 6.87 38.15
C LEU A 145 -25.91 7.28 39.35
N THR A 146 -26.35 6.93 40.55
CA THR A 146 -25.70 7.29 41.82
C THR A 146 -25.07 6.07 42.53
N ASP A 147 -25.29 4.86 42.01
CA ASP A 147 -24.82 3.62 42.62
C ASP A 147 -23.59 3.08 41.87
N ALA A 148 -22.55 2.74 42.63
CA ALA A 148 -21.26 2.29 42.11
C ALA A 148 -21.38 1.04 41.20
N LYS A 149 -22.38 0.18 41.42
CA LYS A 149 -22.59 -1.02 40.60
C LYS A 149 -23.20 -0.68 39.23
N SER A 150 -24.16 0.24 39.17
CA SER A 150 -24.74 0.69 37.90
C SER A 150 -23.74 1.50 37.07
N ILE A 151 -22.93 2.34 37.73
CA ILE A 151 -21.82 3.07 37.09
C ILE A 151 -20.80 2.10 36.48
N ALA A 152 -20.37 1.09 37.25
CA ALA A 152 -19.45 0.07 36.76
C ALA A 152 -20.02 -0.77 35.61
N ASN A 153 -21.32 -1.07 35.64
CA ASN A 153 -21.99 -1.82 34.56
C ASN A 153 -22.14 -1.01 33.28
N ALA A 154 -22.43 0.29 33.37
CA ALA A 154 -22.47 1.19 32.21
C ALA A 154 -21.08 1.33 31.57
N PHE A 155 -20.04 1.51 32.39
CA PHE A 155 -18.64 1.50 31.95
C PHE A 155 -18.26 0.18 31.29
N ASN A 156 -18.57 -0.96 31.93
CA ASN A 156 -18.27 -2.28 31.36
C ASN A 156 -19.01 -2.50 30.03
N GLY A 157 -20.27 -2.09 29.91
CA GLY A 157 -21.02 -2.18 28.66
C GLY A 157 -20.41 -1.36 27.52
N PHE A 158 -19.90 -0.16 27.84
CA PHE A 158 -19.22 0.70 26.86
C PHE A 158 -17.85 0.10 26.46
N PHE A 159 -16.95 -0.15 27.42
CA PHE A 159 -15.58 -0.58 27.15
C PHE A 159 -15.44 -2.02 26.65
N SER A 160 -16.38 -2.92 27.00
CA SER A 160 -16.37 -4.30 26.47
C SER A 160 -16.65 -4.36 24.97
N ASN A 161 -17.32 -3.34 24.41
CA ASN A 161 -17.73 -3.30 23.01
C ASN A 161 -16.87 -2.36 22.15
N VAL A 162 -16.03 -1.51 22.75
CA VAL A 162 -15.12 -0.61 22.02
C VAL A 162 -14.18 -1.40 21.12
N GLY A 163 -13.60 -2.50 21.60
CA GLY A 163 -12.68 -3.34 20.81
C GLY A 163 -13.35 -4.00 19.59
N CYS A 164 -14.58 -4.52 19.76
CA CYS A 164 -15.34 -5.16 18.68
C CYS A 164 -15.76 -4.12 17.61
N ASN A 165 -16.17 -2.94 18.06
CA ASN A 165 -16.59 -1.83 17.20
C ASN A 165 -15.42 -1.17 16.46
N LEU A 166 -14.21 -1.18 17.05
CA LEU A 166 -12.98 -0.77 16.37
C LEU A 166 -12.52 -1.82 15.36
N ALA A 167 -12.52 -3.10 15.74
CA ALA A 167 -12.09 -4.21 14.87
C ALA A 167 -12.95 -4.33 13.61
N ASN A 168 -14.26 -4.12 13.72
CA ASN A 168 -15.18 -4.13 12.58
C ASN A 168 -15.03 -2.92 11.62
N LYS A 169 -14.27 -1.89 12.03
CA LYS A 169 -13.95 -0.70 11.20
C LYS A 169 -12.56 -0.77 10.57
N ILE A 170 -11.77 -1.81 10.88
CA ILE A 170 -10.45 -2.04 10.29
C ILE A 170 -10.61 -3.04 9.14
N PRO A 171 -10.25 -2.70 7.88
CA PRO A 171 -10.36 -3.62 6.75
C PRO A 171 -9.50 -4.87 6.95
N THR A 172 -10.07 -6.06 6.75
CA THR A 172 -9.38 -7.35 6.80
C THR A 172 -8.48 -7.56 5.57
N ILE A 173 -7.23 -7.96 5.81
CA ILE A 173 -6.18 -8.15 4.79
C ILE A 173 -6.36 -9.49 4.07
N MET A 174 -7.35 -9.63 3.20
CA MET A 174 -7.40 -10.71 2.21
C MET A 174 -8.22 -10.28 1.00
N ASP A 175 -7.65 -9.42 0.14
CA ASP A 175 -8.12 -9.19 -1.24
C ASP A 175 -7.11 -8.37 -2.05
N LYS A 176 -5.82 -8.74 -2.02
CA LYS A 176 -4.78 -8.00 -2.77
C LYS A 176 -4.54 -8.60 -4.13
N SER A 177 -4.74 -7.81 -5.19
CA SER A 177 -4.42 -8.17 -6.58
C SER A 177 -2.91 -8.33 -6.80
N LEU A 178 -2.51 -8.97 -7.91
CA LEU A 178 -1.11 -9.16 -8.29
C LEU A 178 -0.34 -7.84 -8.42
N ILE A 179 -1.02 -6.72 -8.70
CA ILE A 179 -0.39 -5.41 -8.90
C ILE A 179 -0.39 -4.56 -7.64
N GLU A 180 -1.29 -4.82 -6.67
CA GLU A 180 -1.09 -4.35 -5.30
C GLU A 180 0.18 -4.93 -4.65
N TYR A 181 0.67 -6.07 -5.14
CA TYR A 181 2.01 -6.59 -4.81
C TYR A 181 3.16 -5.84 -5.51
N LEU A 182 2.89 -5.17 -6.63
CA LEU A 182 3.91 -4.53 -7.48
C LEU A 182 4.04 -3.03 -7.21
N ILE A 183 3.03 -2.40 -6.60
CA ILE A 183 3.09 -1.04 -6.06
C ILE A 183 3.64 -1.17 -4.63
N PRO A 184 4.81 -0.59 -4.29
CA PRO A 184 5.22 -0.53 -2.89
C PRO A 184 4.10 0.18 -2.10
N PRO A 185 3.63 -0.37 -0.96
CA PRO A 185 2.59 0.31 -0.18
C PRO A 185 3.05 1.73 0.08
N THR A 186 2.12 2.68 -0.03
CA THR A 186 2.34 4.12 0.15
C THR A 186 3.15 4.35 1.41
N SER A 187 4.46 4.42 1.24
CA SER A 187 5.39 4.88 2.26
C SER A 187 5.39 6.38 2.08
N HIS A 188 4.92 7.07 3.11
CA HIS A 188 5.06 8.52 3.23
C HIS A 188 6.50 8.90 2.91
N ASP A 189 6.68 9.91 2.06
CA ASP A 189 7.96 10.30 1.45
C ASP A 189 8.95 10.99 2.42
N SER A 190 8.77 10.79 3.72
CA SER A 190 9.46 11.54 4.75
C SER A 190 9.43 10.73 6.02
N PHE A 191 10.41 9.85 6.22
CA PHE A 191 11.04 9.52 7.51
C PHE A 191 12.22 8.58 7.19
N PHE A 192 13.44 9.01 7.50
CA PHE A 192 14.49 8.03 7.78
C PHE A 192 14.05 7.35 9.08
N LEU A 193 13.54 6.12 8.99
CA LEU A 193 13.21 5.36 10.19
C LEU A 193 14.51 5.14 10.95
N SER A 194 14.54 5.53 12.23
CA SER A 194 15.55 5.03 13.14
C SER A 194 15.56 3.49 13.05
N PRO A 195 16.74 2.84 13.11
CA PRO A 195 16.79 1.39 13.17
C PRO A 195 15.87 0.90 14.28
N VAL A 196 15.05 -0.12 13.98
CA VAL A 196 14.18 -0.77 14.98
C VAL A 196 15.03 -1.06 16.22
N THR A 197 14.57 -0.57 17.36
CA THR A 197 15.30 -0.74 18.61
C THR A 197 15.27 -2.21 19.03
N ALA A 198 16.26 -2.64 19.80
CA ALA A 198 16.25 -3.99 20.35
C ALA A 198 14.97 -4.26 21.17
N GLY A 199 14.46 -3.24 21.88
CA GLY A 199 13.22 -3.35 22.66
C GLY A 199 11.97 -3.59 21.81
N GLU A 200 11.80 -2.89 20.69
CA GLU A 200 10.68 -3.14 19.76
C GLU A 200 10.75 -4.54 19.15
N ILE A 201 11.97 -5.03 18.84
CA ILE A 201 12.17 -6.41 18.39
C ILE A 201 11.81 -7.40 19.49
N GLU A 202 12.21 -7.13 20.74
CA GLU A 202 11.90 -7.96 21.90
C GLU A 202 10.39 -8.02 22.19
N GLU A 203 9.66 -6.91 22.04
CA GLU A 203 8.21 -6.85 22.20
C GLU A 203 7.48 -7.70 21.13
N GLU A 204 7.89 -7.59 19.87
CA GLU A 204 7.35 -8.44 18.80
C GLU A 204 7.71 -9.92 19.00
N ILE A 205 8.92 -10.22 19.49
CA ILE A 205 9.31 -11.58 19.85
C ILE A 205 8.47 -12.09 21.03
N ALA A 206 8.13 -11.24 22.02
CA ALA A 206 7.30 -11.61 23.16
C ALA A 206 5.86 -11.96 22.76
N ASN A 207 5.37 -11.40 21.65
CA ASN A 207 4.08 -11.76 21.04
C ASN A 207 4.12 -13.13 20.33
N LEU A 208 5.31 -13.66 20.02
CA LEU A 208 5.44 -15.01 19.46
C LEU A 208 5.20 -16.04 20.56
N ASN A 209 4.33 -17.01 20.28
CA ASN A 209 4.01 -18.07 21.23
C ASN A 209 5.27 -18.92 21.56
N CYS A 210 5.88 -18.67 22.71
CA CYS A 210 7.08 -19.34 23.21
C CYS A 210 6.83 -20.79 23.65
N SER A 211 5.57 -21.22 23.80
CA SER A 211 5.21 -22.59 24.19
C SER A 211 5.24 -23.57 23.01
N LYS A 212 5.47 -23.09 21.78
CA LYS A 212 5.57 -23.91 20.57
C LYS A 212 7.01 -24.02 20.08
N ALA A 213 7.89 -24.61 20.88
CA ALA A 213 8.98 -25.38 20.29
C ALA A 213 8.34 -26.60 19.62
N THR A 214 7.97 -26.49 18.34
CA THR A 214 7.36 -27.60 17.61
C THR A 214 8.35 -28.78 17.61
N GLY A 215 7.92 -29.92 18.15
CA GLY A 215 8.67 -31.16 18.13
C GLY A 215 9.08 -31.58 16.71
N PRO A 216 9.94 -32.63 16.57
CA PRO A 216 10.70 -32.93 15.36
C PRO A 216 9.88 -33.44 14.14
N PHE A 217 8.56 -33.27 14.12
CA PHE A 217 7.63 -33.96 13.22
C PHE A 217 6.91 -33.06 12.21
N ASN A 218 7.25 -31.78 12.11
CA ASN A 218 6.65 -30.91 11.10
C ASN A 218 7.33 -31.06 9.72
N ASN A 219 6.53 -31.05 8.67
CA ASN A 219 6.99 -31.14 7.28
C ASN A 219 7.82 -29.90 6.89
N LEU A 220 9.15 -30.00 6.99
CA LEU A 220 10.10 -28.91 6.68
C LEU A 220 9.93 -28.34 5.26
N LEU A 221 9.42 -29.14 4.31
CA LEU A 221 9.15 -28.69 2.95
C LEU A 221 7.97 -27.71 2.88
N VAL A 222 6.94 -27.93 3.71
CA VAL A 222 5.80 -27.01 3.85
C VAL A 222 6.27 -25.70 4.49
N TYR A 223 7.06 -25.79 5.55
CA TYR A 223 7.64 -24.61 6.19
C TYR A 223 8.53 -23.80 5.24
N ARG A 224 9.40 -24.47 4.48
CA ARG A 224 10.21 -23.84 3.42
C ARG A 224 9.35 -23.08 2.42
N SER A 225 8.25 -23.67 1.98
CA SER A 225 7.34 -23.06 1.00
C SER A 225 6.68 -21.80 1.55
N HIS A 226 6.23 -21.82 2.82
CA HIS A 226 5.68 -20.65 3.50
C HIS A 226 6.73 -19.57 3.77
N LEU A 227 7.97 -19.95 4.13
CA LEU A 227 9.08 -19.02 4.31
C LEU A 227 9.38 -18.29 3.00
N VAL A 228 9.55 -19.02 1.90
CA VAL A 228 9.82 -18.43 0.57
C VAL A 228 8.68 -17.51 0.14
N ALA A 229 7.43 -17.94 0.32
CA ALA A 229 6.27 -17.10 0.00
C ALA A 229 6.28 -15.80 0.83
N THR A 230 6.51 -15.89 2.14
CA THR A 230 6.51 -14.74 3.05
C THR A 230 7.63 -13.76 2.72
N VAL A 231 8.85 -14.25 2.51
CA VAL A 231 10.00 -13.40 2.16
C VAL A 231 9.79 -12.72 0.81
N ARG A 232 9.21 -13.41 -0.18
CA ARG A 232 8.84 -12.79 -1.46
C ARG A 232 7.87 -11.63 -1.26
N ARG A 233 6.87 -11.76 -0.38
CA ARG A 233 5.95 -10.66 -0.05
C ARG A 233 6.67 -9.48 0.60
N ILE A 234 7.54 -9.73 1.57
CA ILE A 234 8.31 -8.70 2.28
C ILE A 234 9.16 -7.87 1.28
N CYS A 235 9.88 -8.57 0.40
CA CYS A 235 10.76 -7.97 -0.61
C CYS A 235 10.04 -7.56 -1.91
N ALA A 236 8.70 -7.65 -1.97
CA ALA A 236 7.88 -7.37 -3.17
C ALA A 236 8.34 -8.12 -4.43
N LEU A 237 8.80 -9.36 -4.28
CA LEU A 237 9.30 -10.20 -5.37
C LEU A 237 8.17 -11.00 -6.03
N PRO A 238 8.09 -11.05 -7.38
CA PRO A 238 7.12 -11.89 -8.08
C PRO A 238 7.44 -13.38 -7.92
N SER A 239 6.47 -14.25 -8.23
CA SER A 239 6.64 -15.72 -8.18
C SER A 239 7.82 -16.24 -9.01
N ARG A 240 8.13 -15.58 -10.14
CA ARG A 240 9.27 -15.90 -11.03
C ARG A 240 10.65 -15.52 -10.48
N ALA A 241 10.73 -14.76 -9.38
CA ALA A 241 12.00 -14.44 -8.76
C ALA A 241 12.63 -15.72 -8.18
N SER A 242 13.91 -15.95 -8.48
CA SER A 242 14.62 -17.15 -8.03
C SER A 242 14.64 -17.25 -6.50
N ALA A 243 14.24 -18.41 -5.97
CA ALA A 243 14.33 -18.67 -4.53
C ALA A 243 15.80 -18.70 -4.05
N SER A 244 16.77 -18.96 -4.93
CA SER A 244 18.19 -18.91 -4.58
C SER A 244 18.61 -17.51 -4.10
N TYR A 245 17.94 -16.44 -4.53
CA TYR A 245 18.18 -15.09 -4.03
C TYR A 245 17.95 -14.95 -2.51
N ILE A 246 16.99 -15.70 -1.96
CA ILE A 246 16.62 -15.65 -0.54
C ILE A 246 17.70 -16.29 0.33
N PHE A 247 18.27 -17.40 -0.14
CA PHE A 247 19.21 -18.20 0.64
C PHE A 247 20.69 -17.90 0.31
N ALA A 248 20.98 -17.32 -0.86
CA ALA A 248 22.35 -16.94 -1.23
C ALA A 248 22.93 -15.87 -0.30
N HIS A 249 24.24 -15.88 -0.08
CA HIS A 249 24.90 -14.94 0.81
C HIS A 249 24.94 -13.50 0.24
N LYS A 250 25.07 -12.52 1.14
CA LYS A 250 25.08 -11.08 0.80
C LYS A 250 26.13 -10.62 -0.21
N ARG A 251 27.27 -11.31 -0.34
CA ARG A 251 28.31 -10.95 -1.33
C ARG A 251 27.84 -11.06 -2.79
N VAL A 252 26.82 -11.88 -3.09
CA VAL A 252 26.17 -11.93 -4.41
C VAL A 252 24.84 -11.17 -4.44
N GLY A 253 24.55 -10.39 -3.38
CA GLY A 253 23.31 -9.64 -3.25
C GLY A 253 22.13 -10.38 -2.65
N GLY A 254 22.28 -11.66 -2.29
CA GLY A 254 21.24 -12.48 -1.67
C GLY A 254 21.02 -12.17 -0.18
N LEU A 255 19.88 -12.61 0.37
CA LEU A 255 19.44 -12.26 1.73
C LEU A 255 20.10 -13.11 2.83
N GLY A 256 20.72 -14.24 2.50
CA GLY A 256 21.43 -15.09 3.45
C GLY A 256 20.55 -15.77 4.50
N LEU A 257 19.27 -15.99 4.20
CA LEU A 257 18.40 -16.81 5.04
C LEU A 257 18.83 -18.28 4.99
N LEU A 258 18.46 -19.05 6.02
CA LEU A 258 18.77 -20.48 6.09
C LEU A 258 17.60 -21.28 5.50
N ASP A 259 17.90 -22.21 4.59
CA ASP A 259 16.90 -23.13 4.04
C ASP A 259 16.60 -24.19 5.11
N PRO A 260 15.37 -24.27 5.64
CA PRO A 260 15.07 -25.14 6.77
C PRO A 260 15.25 -26.64 6.46
N THR A 261 15.19 -27.05 5.19
CA THR A 261 15.44 -28.45 4.82
C THR A 261 16.93 -28.80 4.91
N LEU A 262 17.80 -27.88 4.48
CA LEU A 262 19.25 -28.05 4.57
C LEU A 262 19.79 -27.72 5.97
N GLU A 263 19.11 -26.83 6.70
CA GLU A 263 19.48 -26.49 8.07
C GLU A 263 19.37 -27.69 9.00
N ALA A 264 18.39 -28.58 8.78
CA ALA A 264 18.30 -29.85 9.52
C ALA A 264 19.55 -30.72 9.32
N ASP A 265 20.05 -30.81 8.08
CA ASP A 265 21.29 -31.54 7.75
C ASP A 265 22.51 -30.85 8.37
N VAL A 266 22.60 -29.52 8.29
CA VAL A 266 23.67 -28.71 8.89
C VAL A 266 23.72 -28.94 10.41
N GLN A 267 22.58 -28.84 11.10
CA GLN A 267 22.50 -29.02 12.55
C GLN A 267 22.85 -30.44 12.98
N ALA A 268 22.49 -31.46 12.19
CA ALA A 268 22.89 -32.83 12.48
C ALA A 268 24.42 -32.99 12.48
N ILE A 269 25.12 -32.42 11.49
CA ILE A 269 26.59 -32.45 11.40
C ILE A 269 27.22 -31.65 12.54
N ILE A 270 26.74 -30.42 12.80
CA ILE A 270 27.24 -29.56 13.88
C ILE A 270 27.15 -30.27 15.22
N HIS A 271 25.99 -30.86 15.52
CA HIS A 271 25.75 -31.58 16.78
C HIS A 271 26.76 -32.73 16.94
N ALA A 272 26.91 -33.56 15.93
CA ALA A 272 27.78 -34.72 15.98
C ALA A 272 29.25 -34.36 16.17
N VAL A 273 29.75 -33.39 15.41
CA VAL A 273 31.14 -32.94 15.47
C VAL A 273 31.46 -32.24 16.80
N LYS A 274 30.50 -31.49 17.36
CA LYS A 274 30.64 -30.88 18.69
C LYS A 274 30.62 -31.91 19.82
N MET A 275 29.80 -32.95 19.74
CA MET A 275 29.83 -34.02 20.74
C MET A 275 31.15 -34.78 20.75
N LEU A 276 31.68 -35.12 19.56
CA LEU A 276 32.97 -35.78 19.42
C LEU A 276 34.17 -34.92 19.87
N SER A 277 34.00 -33.60 19.89
CA SER A 277 35.04 -32.64 20.29
C SER A 277 34.72 -31.98 21.64
N CYS A 278 33.79 -32.55 22.41
CA CYS A 278 33.38 -31.96 23.68
C CYS A 278 34.55 -31.98 24.66
N SER A 279 34.75 -30.89 25.39
CA SER A 279 35.75 -30.83 26.47
C SER A 279 35.37 -31.69 27.67
N ASP A 280 34.08 -32.01 27.83
CA ASP A 280 33.60 -32.96 28.82
C ASP A 280 33.95 -34.40 28.38
N PRO A 281 34.81 -35.11 29.13
CA PRO A 281 35.21 -36.47 28.78
C PRO A 281 34.04 -37.44 28.75
N THR A 282 33.01 -37.25 29.58
CA THR A 282 31.83 -38.13 29.65
C THR A 282 31.06 -38.08 28.35
N VAL A 283 30.72 -36.87 27.89
CA VAL A 283 29.96 -36.66 26.65
C VAL A 283 30.75 -37.14 25.44
N SER A 284 32.04 -36.79 25.37
CA SER A 284 32.92 -37.19 24.28
C SER A 284 33.09 -38.72 24.22
N ASN A 285 33.31 -39.38 25.37
CA ASN A 285 33.45 -40.84 25.43
C ASN A 285 32.17 -41.57 25.02
N ILE A 286 31.00 -41.08 25.45
CA ILE A 286 29.70 -41.64 25.04
C ILE A 286 29.52 -41.50 23.51
N ALA A 287 29.76 -40.31 22.96
CA ALA A 287 29.62 -40.08 21.53
C ALA A 287 30.60 -40.94 20.70
N ILE A 288 31.84 -41.10 21.17
CA ILE A 288 32.84 -41.97 20.57
C ILE A 288 32.40 -43.45 20.65
N ALA A 289 31.87 -43.89 21.79
CA ALA A 289 31.39 -45.26 21.95
C ALA A 289 30.22 -45.57 21.01
N GLU A 290 29.24 -44.66 20.90
CA GLU A 290 28.09 -44.82 20.02
C GLU A 290 28.46 -44.83 18.53
N VAL A 291 29.35 -43.93 18.09
CA VAL A 291 29.79 -43.93 16.69
C VAL A 291 30.61 -45.19 16.39
N ASN A 292 31.44 -45.65 17.33
CA ASN A 292 32.19 -46.90 17.21
C ASN A 292 31.25 -48.10 17.11
N GLN A 293 30.20 -48.17 17.93
CA GLN A 293 29.19 -49.21 17.88
C GLN A 293 28.44 -49.19 16.54
N THR A 294 28.02 -47.99 16.09
CA THR A 294 27.32 -47.82 14.80
C THR A 294 28.21 -48.27 13.63
N VAL A 295 29.48 -47.88 13.62
CA VAL A 295 30.45 -48.26 12.58
C VAL A 295 30.79 -49.75 12.63
N ARG A 296 30.91 -50.36 13.82
CA ARG A 296 31.09 -51.81 13.98
C ARG A 296 29.92 -52.59 13.42
N LEU A 297 28.70 -52.20 13.78
CA LEU A 297 27.47 -52.80 13.25
C LEU A 297 27.39 -52.64 11.73
N ALA A 298 27.84 -51.49 11.22
CA ALA A 298 27.78 -51.15 9.81
C ALA A 298 28.80 -51.87 8.93
N SER A 299 30.04 -52.01 9.41
CA SER A 299 31.17 -52.51 8.64
C SER A 299 31.54 -53.96 8.99
N ARG A 300 30.97 -54.52 10.06
CA ARG A 300 31.37 -55.80 10.69
C ARG A 300 32.88 -55.86 11.02
N SER A 301 33.51 -54.71 11.19
CA SER A 301 34.95 -54.54 11.42
C SER A 301 35.22 -53.63 12.61
N ASN A 302 36.45 -53.69 13.17
CA ASN A 302 36.85 -52.77 14.23
C ASN A 302 36.91 -51.31 13.73
N PRO A 303 36.40 -50.33 14.50
CA PRO A 303 36.23 -48.97 14.04
C PRO A 303 37.56 -48.21 14.13
N THR A 304 38.24 -48.06 12.99
CA THR A 304 39.44 -47.20 12.87
C THR A 304 39.07 -45.75 12.52
N PRO A 305 39.94 -44.75 12.78
CA PRO A 305 39.70 -43.37 12.36
C PRO A 305 39.38 -43.23 10.87
N THR A 306 40.08 -43.98 10.02
CA THR A 306 39.82 -44.04 8.57
C THR A 306 38.44 -44.61 8.25
N LEU A 307 38.04 -45.69 8.93
CA LEU A 307 36.74 -46.32 8.72
C LEU A 307 35.58 -45.46 9.21
N LYS A 308 35.76 -44.75 10.34
CA LYS A 308 34.82 -43.73 10.83
C LYS A 308 34.66 -42.59 9.83
N SER A 309 35.78 -42.07 9.30
CA SER A 309 35.78 -41.00 8.30
C SER A 309 35.02 -41.42 7.03
N LYS A 310 35.31 -42.63 6.53
CA LYS A 310 34.65 -43.20 5.34
C LYS A 310 33.15 -43.43 5.57
N TYR A 311 32.76 -43.92 6.74
CA TYR A 311 31.35 -44.11 7.09
C TYR A 311 30.61 -42.77 7.17
N LEU A 312 31.14 -41.80 7.92
CA LEU A 312 30.49 -40.51 8.16
C LEU A 312 30.48 -39.61 6.92
N SER A 313 31.47 -39.68 6.04
CA SER A 313 31.54 -38.89 4.80
C SER A 313 30.82 -39.54 3.62
N SER A 314 30.40 -40.80 3.78
CA SER A 314 29.65 -41.61 2.82
C SER A 314 30.20 -41.60 1.37
N LEU A 315 31.41 -42.15 1.17
CA LEU A 315 31.86 -42.58 -0.16
C LEU A 315 31.10 -43.84 -0.61
N PRO A 316 30.82 -44.00 -1.93
CA PRO A 316 30.12 -45.16 -2.46
C PRO A 316 31.01 -46.39 -2.32
N ASP A 317 30.74 -47.21 -1.30
CA ASP A 317 31.35 -48.53 -1.15
C ASP A 317 30.22 -49.54 -0.98
N ASP A 318 30.11 -50.48 -1.92
CA ASP A 318 29.01 -51.46 -2.04
C ASP A 318 28.88 -52.39 -0.83
N ARG A 319 29.84 -52.36 0.10
CA ARG A 319 29.80 -53.11 1.37
C ARG A 319 28.99 -52.42 2.48
N LEU A 320 28.67 -51.13 2.34
CA LEU A 320 27.94 -50.33 3.34
C LEU A 320 26.47 -50.05 2.94
N THR A 321 26.01 -50.58 1.81
CA THR A 321 24.64 -50.43 1.26
C THR A 321 23.63 -51.43 1.85
N ASN A 322 24.11 -52.54 2.43
CA ASN A 322 23.30 -53.66 2.90
C ASN A 322 22.86 -53.62 4.38
N LEU A 323 23.04 -52.50 5.07
CA LEU A 323 22.36 -52.30 6.36
C LEU A 323 20.91 -51.98 6.08
N ARG A 324 20.05 -52.99 6.26
CA ARG A 324 18.61 -52.83 6.33
C ARG A 324 18.27 -51.72 7.34
N TYR A 325 17.95 -50.54 6.82
CA TYR A 325 17.11 -49.40 7.23
C TYR A 325 16.48 -49.29 8.65
N ASN A 326 16.89 -50.03 9.68
CA ASN A 326 16.14 -50.12 10.94
C ASN A 326 16.81 -49.51 12.18
N ILE A 327 18.03 -48.96 12.08
CA ILE A 327 18.67 -48.24 13.19
C ILE A 327 18.62 -46.74 12.91
N GLN A 328 17.65 -46.07 13.53
CA GLN A 328 17.60 -44.61 13.57
C GLN A 328 18.57 -44.11 14.65
N SER A 329 19.70 -43.54 14.24
CA SER A 329 20.67 -42.93 15.15
C SER A 329 21.14 -41.57 14.64
N LEU A 330 21.74 -40.76 15.52
CA LEU A 330 22.39 -39.51 15.13
C LEU A 330 23.39 -39.74 14.00
N TRP A 331 24.19 -40.80 14.09
CA TRP A 331 25.28 -41.09 13.16
C TRP A 331 24.80 -41.52 11.76
N THR A 332 23.70 -42.27 11.67
CA THR A 332 23.07 -42.59 10.38
C THR A 332 22.47 -41.33 9.73
N ARG A 333 21.90 -40.42 10.53
CA ARG A 333 21.42 -39.10 10.06
C ARG A 333 22.57 -38.21 9.59
N VAL A 334 23.68 -38.16 10.33
CA VAL A 334 24.89 -37.40 9.96
C VAL A 334 25.45 -37.90 8.63
N ARG A 335 25.57 -39.21 8.45
CA ARG A 335 26.00 -39.82 7.18
C ARG A 335 25.13 -39.42 5.98
N LYS A 336 23.81 -39.33 6.18
CA LYS A 336 22.90 -38.85 5.14
C LYS A 336 23.11 -37.35 4.87
N SER A 337 23.28 -36.57 5.93
CA SER A 337 23.47 -35.11 5.89
C SER A 337 24.76 -34.72 5.16
N THR A 338 25.88 -35.38 5.49
CA THR A 338 27.18 -35.17 4.85
C THR A 338 27.13 -35.48 3.36
N ARG A 339 26.44 -36.57 2.96
CA ARG A 339 26.18 -36.90 1.56
C ARG A 339 25.34 -35.83 0.85
N ASN A 340 24.24 -35.39 1.46
CA ASN A 340 23.35 -34.38 0.88
C ASN A 340 24.05 -33.04 0.64
N LEU A 341 24.93 -32.67 1.57
CA LEU A 341 25.66 -31.41 1.57
C LEU A 341 27.00 -31.48 0.84
N GLY A 342 27.52 -32.67 0.53
CA GLY A 342 28.86 -32.84 -0.06
C GLY A 342 29.98 -32.43 0.91
N VAL A 343 29.85 -32.85 2.17
CA VAL A 343 30.78 -32.52 3.27
C VAL A 343 31.46 -33.80 3.74
N GLU A 344 32.77 -33.74 3.95
CA GLU A 344 33.54 -34.83 4.53
C GLU A 344 33.85 -34.56 6.00
N ILE A 345 33.80 -35.62 6.82
CA ILE A 345 34.26 -35.65 8.21
C ILE A 345 35.47 -36.56 8.29
N LYS A 346 36.63 -35.99 8.60
CA LYS A 346 37.89 -36.71 8.83
C LYS A 346 38.29 -36.64 10.29
N PHE A 347 39.15 -37.54 10.75
CA PHE A 347 39.74 -37.47 12.09
C PHE A 347 41.23 -37.16 11.96
N ASN A 348 41.74 -36.20 12.73
CA ASN A 348 43.17 -35.90 12.79
C ASN A 348 43.94 -36.90 13.64
N ASP A 349 45.27 -36.72 13.73
CA ASP A 349 46.17 -37.58 14.50
C ASP A 349 45.82 -37.63 16.00
N ASN A 350 45.19 -36.57 16.51
CA ASN A 350 44.69 -36.48 17.89
C ASN A 350 43.28 -37.08 18.07
N GLY A 351 42.72 -37.71 17.02
CA GLY A 351 41.40 -38.33 17.06
C GLY A 351 40.22 -37.35 17.07
N LEU A 352 40.43 -36.08 16.75
CA LEU A 352 39.39 -35.04 16.69
C LEU A 352 38.82 -34.91 15.27
N PRO A 353 37.50 -34.65 15.14
CA PRO A 353 36.85 -34.47 13.85
C PRO A 353 37.21 -33.13 13.18
N ILE A 354 37.43 -33.19 11.87
CA ILE A 354 37.71 -32.10 10.95
C ILE A 354 36.70 -32.17 9.82
N LEU A 355 36.17 -31.02 9.41
CA LEU A 355 35.25 -30.89 8.30
C LEU A 355 35.96 -30.34 7.06
N SER A 356 35.66 -30.86 5.89
CA SER A 356 36.13 -30.32 4.60
C SER A 356 35.07 -30.46 3.51
N THR A 357 35.18 -29.66 2.45
CA THR A 357 34.44 -29.85 1.19
C THR A 357 35.44 -29.85 0.03
N GLU A 358 35.02 -30.28 -1.16
CA GLU A 358 35.91 -30.39 -2.34
C GLU A 358 36.69 -29.10 -2.63
N ASN A 359 36.09 -27.93 -2.37
CA ASN A 359 36.62 -26.62 -2.75
C ASN A 359 37.12 -25.79 -1.55
N SER A 360 37.20 -26.35 -0.34
CA SER A 360 37.57 -25.58 0.85
C SER A 360 38.53 -26.32 1.79
N GLY A 361 39.29 -25.54 2.55
CA GLY A 361 40.23 -26.06 3.55
C GLY A 361 39.53 -26.81 4.68
N SER A 362 40.30 -27.63 5.38
CA SER A 362 39.85 -28.36 6.56
C SER A 362 39.61 -27.42 7.74
N VAL A 363 38.45 -27.52 8.40
CA VAL A 363 38.10 -26.72 9.58
C VAL A 363 37.81 -27.59 10.80
N LEU A 364 38.07 -27.04 11.99
CA LEU A 364 37.80 -27.72 13.26
C LEU A 364 36.32 -27.61 13.67
N ALA A 365 35.91 -28.48 14.60
CA ALA A 365 34.57 -28.48 15.18
C ALA A 365 34.05 -27.12 15.66
N LYS A 366 34.92 -26.28 16.22
CA LYS A 366 34.59 -24.93 16.70
C LYS A 366 34.12 -23.99 15.58
N GLU A 367 34.55 -24.24 14.35
CA GLU A 367 34.23 -23.43 13.15
C GLU A 367 33.11 -24.05 12.30
N ALA A 368 32.64 -25.25 12.64
CA ALA A 368 31.69 -26.04 11.88
C ALA A 368 30.43 -25.27 11.47
N SER A 369 29.84 -24.49 12.39
CA SER A 369 28.62 -23.72 12.10
C SER A 369 28.83 -22.70 11.00
N ARG A 370 29.84 -21.83 11.15
CA ARG A 370 30.14 -20.78 10.16
C ARG A 370 30.49 -21.40 8.81
N PHE A 371 31.28 -22.46 8.82
CA PHE A 371 31.71 -23.17 7.62
C PHE A 371 30.53 -23.80 6.86
N LEU A 372 29.67 -24.56 7.53
CA LEU A 372 28.55 -25.25 6.90
C LEU A 372 27.47 -24.27 6.42
N HIS A 373 27.14 -23.23 7.19
CA HIS A 373 26.21 -22.19 6.76
C HIS A 373 26.73 -21.46 5.52
N PHE A 374 28.03 -21.10 5.49
CA PHE A 374 28.63 -20.49 4.30
C PHE A 374 28.57 -21.42 3.09
N HIS A 375 28.94 -22.70 3.24
CA HIS A 375 28.90 -23.69 2.16
C HIS A 375 27.51 -23.85 1.54
N VAL A 376 26.46 -23.94 2.37
CA VAL A 376 25.07 -24.02 1.89
C VAL A 376 24.66 -22.74 1.16
N GLN A 377 24.97 -21.57 1.72
CA GLN A 377 24.64 -20.29 1.09
C GLN A 377 25.42 -20.08 -0.22
N ASP A 378 26.66 -20.56 -0.33
CA ASP A 378 27.49 -20.50 -1.53
C ASP A 378 26.94 -21.38 -2.66
N ARG A 379 26.38 -22.55 -2.33
CA ARG A 379 25.65 -23.38 -3.32
C ARG A 379 24.46 -22.64 -3.94
N PHE A 380 23.69 -21.91 -3.13
CA PHE A 380 22.61 -21.05 -3.63
C PHE A 380 23.15 -19.85 -4.40
N ALA A 381 24.27 -19.26 -3.97
CA ALA A 381 24.94 -18.18 -4.67
C ALA A 381 25.36 -18.62 -6.08
N SER A 382 26.03 -19.76 -6.21
CA SER A 382 26.42 -20.36 -7.49
C SER A 382 25.22 -20.60 -8.40
N THR A 383 24.12 -21.13 -7.85
CA THR A 383 22.87 -21.32 -8.60
C THR A 383 22.28 -20.00 -9.10
N LEU A 384 22.29 -18.96 -8.26
CA LEU A 384 21.82 -17.62 -8.65
C LEU A 384 22.71 -17.00 -9.73
N LEU A 385 24.02 -17.06 -9.57
CA LEU A 385 25.00 -16.51 -10.49
C LEU A 385 24.97 -17.18 -11.86
N ALA A 386 24.61 -18.46 -11.93
CA ALA A 386 24.44 -19.19 -13.19
C ALA A 386 23.23 -18.72 -14.01
N LEU A 387 22.25 -18.04 -13.38
CA LEU A 387 21.08 -17.55 -14.11
C LEU A 387 21.48 -16.44 -15.10
N PRO A 388 21.14 -16.57 -16.40
CA PRO A 388 21.56 -15.60 -17.42
C PRO A 388 21.07 -14.19 -17.14
N ASP A 389 19.81 -14.05 -16.69
CA ASP A 389 19.15 -12.76 -16.48
C ASP A 389 19.19 -12.31 -15.01
N GLN A 390 18.70 -13.13 -14.09
CA GLN A 390 18.60 -12.77 -12.66
C GLN A 390 19.94 -12.80 -11.92
N GLY A 391 20.98 -13.43 -12.48
CA GLY A 391 22.33 -13.51 -11.89
C GLY A 391 23.26 -12.36 -12.26
N LYS A 392 22.89 -11.50 -13.23
CA LYS A 392 23.77 -10.45 -13.79
C LYS A 392 24.36 -9.52 -12.73
N VAL A 393 23.49 -8.98 -11.87
CA VAL A 393 23.90 -8.04 -10.82
C VAL A 393 24.68 -8.76 -9.72
N GLY A 394 24.32 -10.00 -9.41
CA GLY A 394 25.08 -10.82 -8.46
C GLY A 394 26.54 -11.00 -8.89
N ARG A 395 26.80 -11.17 -10.19
CA ARG A 395 28.16 -11.28 -10.75
C ARG A 395 28.97 -9.98 -10.67
N ALA A 396 28.31 -8.82 -10.64
CA ALA A 396 28.99 -7.54 -10.43
C ALA A 396 29.32 -7.33 -8.94
N LEU A 397 28.40 -7.71 -8.04
CA LEU A 397 28.54 -7.55 -6.60
C LEU A 397 29.68 -8.39 -5.99
N THR A 398 30.06 -9.50 -6.62
CA THR A 398 31.14 -10.38 -6.14
C THR A 398 32.51 -9.71 -6.12
N THR A 399 32.69 -8.62 -6.88
CA THR A 399 33.94 -7.84 -6.90
C THR A 399 34.22 -7.16 -5.57
N ASP A 400 33.18 -6.85 -4.79
CA ASP A 400 33.30 -6.16 -3.52
C ASP A 400 33.50 -7.14 -2.36
N THR A 401 34.74 -7.23 -1.88
CA THR A 401 35.11 -8.08 -0.74
C THR A 401 34.43 -7.69 0.57
N PHE A 402 33.97 -6.44 0.70
CA PHE A 402 33.27 -5.94 1.88
C PHE A 402 31.74 -6.04 1.77
N ALA A 403 31.22 -6.41 0.60
CA ALA A 403 29.79 -6.48 0.30
C ALA A 403 29.00 -5.19 0.63
N ASN A 404 29.62 -4.01 0.45
CA ASN A 404 29.03 -2.69 0.73
C ASN A 404 27.69 -2.54 0.01
N GLY A 405 27.62 -2.99 -1.24
CA GLY A 405 26.41 -2.99 -2.05
C GLY A 405 25.22 -3.75 -1.46
N SER A 406 25.41 -4.58 -0.44
CA SER A 406 24.34 -5.38 0.20
C SER A 406 24.24 -5.17 1.71
N THR A 407 25.05 -4.30 2.31
CA THR A 407 25.08 -4.13 3.78
C THR A 407 23.78 -3.58 4.36
N TRP A 408 23.09 -2.72 3.62
CA TRP A 408 21.81 -2.11 4.00
C TRP A 408 20.65 -3.12 4.09
N GLN A 409 20.79 -4.34 3.55
CA GLN A 409 19.71 -5.33 3.51
C GLN A 409 19.21 -5.71 4.91
N TYR A 410 20.10 -5.76 5.89
CA TYR A 410 19.82 -6.30 7.23
C TYR A 410 19.47 -5.25 8.27
N ASN A 411 19.91 -4.00 8.08
CA ASN A 411 19.79 -2.94 9.08
C ASN A 411 19.09 -1.69 8.55
N GLY A 412 18.76 -1.63 7.25
CA GLY A 412 18.11 -0.47 6.63
C GLY A 412 18.93 0.83 6.67
N LEU A 413 20.19 0.80 7.10
CA LEU A 413 20.99 2.00 7.27
C LEU A 413 21.26 2.68 5.92
N ASN A 414 21.07 4.00 5.88
CA ASN A 414 21.34 4.88 4.74
C ASN A 414 20.53 4.59 3.46
N ILE A 415 19.47 3.79 3.54
CA ILE A 415 18.57 3.51 2.41
C ILE A 415 17.14 3.89 2.76
N ARG A 416 16.42 4.54 1.84
CA ARG A 416 14.99 4.82 2.06
C ARG A 416 14.22 3.52 1.92
N PHE A 417 13.13 3.40 2.67
CA PHE A 417 12.31 2.20 2.68
C PHE A 417 11.80 1.80 1.27
N ARG A 418 11.42 2.79 0.45
CA ARG A 418 11.04 2.56 -0.96
C ARG A 418 12.18 2.01 -1.82
N ASP A 419 13.40 2.47 -1.61
CA ASP A 419 14.57 2.04 -2.35
C ASP A 419 14.94 0.61 -1.97
N TRP A 420 14.81 0.26 -0.68
CA TRP A 420 14.98 -1.09 -0.16
C TRP A 420 14.01 -2.08 -0.85
N ARG A 421 12.74 -1.71 -1.04
CA ARG A 421 11.79 -2.55 -1.80
C ARG A 421 12.10 -2.60 -3.30
N PHE A 422 12.50 -1.48 -3.89
CA PHE A 422 12.83 -1.39 -5.33
C PHE A 422 14.00 -2.30 -5.71
N ILE A 423 15.08 -2.26 -4.93
CA ILE A 423 16.38 -2.83 -5.32
C ILE A 423 16.35 -4.36 -5.44
N HIS A 424 15.58 -5.07 -4.61
CA HIS A 424 15.45 -6.53 -4.72
C HIS A 424 14.91 -6.97 -6.09
N ARG A 425 13.88 -6.27 -6.58
CA ARG A 425 13.32 -6.53 -7.92
C ARG A 425 14.26 -6.09 -9.02
N ALA A 426 14.92 -4.93 -8.84
CA ALA A 426 15.86 -4.40 -9.82
C ALA A 426 17.02 -5.39 -10.08
N ARG A 427 17.61 -5.95 -9.01
CA ARG A 427 18.72 -6.92 -9.09
C ARG A 427 18.38 -8.19 -9.84
N LEU A 428 17.15 -8.65 -9.72
CA LEU A 428 16.64 -9.86 -10.36
C LEU A 428 15.99 -9.59 -11.73
N ASN A 429 16.13 -8.38 -12.29
CA ASN A 429 15.44 -7.96 -13.52
C ASN A 429 13.92 -8.26 -13.48
N CYS A 430 13.32 -7.99 -12.32
CA CYS A 430 11.91 -8.24 -12.02
C CYS A 430 11.04 -6.98 -12.08
N LEU A 431 11.60 -5.86 -12.53
CA LEU A 431 10.86 -4.60 -12.72
C LEU A 431 10.06 -4.61 -14.04
N PRO A 432 8.86 -4.02 -14.06
CA PRO A 432 7.95 -4.02 -15.21
C PRO A 432 8.32 -3.01 -16.31
N VAL A 433 9.54 -3.11 -16.86
CA VAL A 433 9.91 -2.40 -18.10
C VAL A 433 9.35 -3.13 -19.33
N ASN A 434 9.07 -2.42 -20.42
CA ASN A 434 8.38 -2.95 -21.60
C ASN A 434 9.10 -4.16 -22.21
N ASN A 435 10.44 -4.17 -22.26
CA ASN A 435 11.21 -5.33 -22.74
C ASN A 435 11.02 -6.59 -21.87
N VAL A 436 10.84 -6.42 -20.56
CA VAL A 436 10.58 -7.54 -19.64
C VAL A 436 9.13 -8.02 -19.79
N LYS A 437 8.18 -7.11 -19.98
CA LYS A 437 6.76 -7.43 -20.22
C LYS A 437 6.55 -8.18 -21.54
N SER A 438 7.25 -7.77 -22.61
CA SER A 438 7.11 -8.36 -23.95
C SER A 438 7.53 -9.83 -24.04
N ARG A 439 8.24 -10.36 -23.04
CA ARG A 439 8.63 -11.79 -23.00
C ARG A 439 7.47 -12.73 -22.71
N TRP A 440 6.37 -12.22 -22.16
CA TRP A 440 5.23 -13.04 -21.68
C TRP A 440 3.87 -12.46 -22.07
N SER A 441 3.86 -11.37 -22.83
CA SER A 441 2.65 -10.69 -23.29
C SER A 441 2.93 -10.00 -24.63
N ASN A 442 1.88 -9.72 -25.42
CA ASN A 442 1.99 -9.00 -26.70
C ASN A 442 2.26 -7.49 -26.51
N PHE A 443 3.19 -7.13 -25.63
CA PHE A 443 3.63 -5.76 -25.40
C PHE A 443 4.77 -5.38 -26.34
N CYS A 444 4.77 -4.14 -26.83
CA CYS A 444 5.89 -3.59 -27.58
C CYS A 444 7.11 -3.45 -26.66
N PRO A 445 8.30 -3.98 -27.01
CA PRO A 445 9.50 -3.88 -26.17
C PRO A 445 10.14 -2.50 -26.15
N LYS A 446 9.67 -1.57 -27.00
CA LYS A 446 10.25 -0.23 -27.15
C LYS A 446 10.01 0.66 -25.92
N CYS A 447 10.94 1.57 -25.72
CA CYS A 447 10.89 2.59 -24.68
C CYS A 447 9.69 3.52 -24.86
N ARG A 448 9.07 3.91 -23.74
CA ARG A 448 7.92 4.83 -23.71
C ARG A 448 8.22 6.22 -24.30
N TYR A 449 9.48 6.62 -24.38
CA TYR A 449 9.88 7.96 -24.81
C TYR A 449 10.88 7.99 -25.97
N CYS A 450 11.49 6.87 -26.32
CA CYS A 450 12.46 6.82 -27.41
C CYS A 450 12.38 5.48 -28.17
N ASN A 451 13.14 5.35 -29.26
CA ASN A 451 13.05 4.19 -30.15
C ASN A 451 13.95 2.99 -29.75
N SER A 452 14.64 3.08 -28.61
CA SER A 452 15.44 1.98 -28.06
C SER A 452 14.54 0.95 -27.35
N ASP A 453 15.06 -0.27 -27.14
CA ASP A 453 14.36 -1.25 -26.32
C ASP A 453 14.38 -0.84 -24.83
N GLU A 454 13.23 -0.92 -24.17
CA GLU A 454 13.08 -0.53 -22.76
C GLU A 454 13.61 -1.60 -21.82
N THR A 455 14.93 -1.73 -21.78
CA THR A 455 15.63 -2.54 -20.81
C THR A 455 15.93 -1.72 -19.56
N LEU A 456 16.11 -2.38 -18.40
CA LEU A 456 16.51 -1.65 -17.19
C LEU A 456 17.84 -0.88 -17.35
N PRO A 457 18.89 -1.44 -18.01
CA PRO A 457 20.09 -0.68 -18.37
C PRO A 457 19.79 0.57 -19.21
N HIS A 458 18.90 0.47 -20.20
CA HIS A 458 18.51 1.63 -21.00
C HIS A 458 17.86 2.71 -20.11
N VAL A 459 16.87 2.33 -19.30
CA VAL A 459 16.13 3.26 -18.43
C VAL A 459 17.06 3.96 -17.43
N LEU A 460 17.97 3.22 -16.80
CA LEU A 460 18.80 3.73 -15.71
C LEU A 460 20.09 4.42 -16.16
N CYS A 461 20.60 4.14 -17.37
CA CYS A 461 21.92 4.60 -17.80
C CYS A 461 21.94 5.33 -19.15
N HIS A 462 20.95 5.16 -20.02
CA HIS A 462 21.06 5.59 -21.43
C HIS A 462 19.84 6.32 -22.00
N CYS A 463 18.72 6.37 -21.29
CA CYS A 463 17.51 6.98 -21.82
C CYS A 463 17.64 8.52 -21.87
N LEU A 464 17.55 9.10 -23.08
CA LEU A 464 17.67 10.55 -23.30
C LEU A 464 16.66 11.36 -22.46
N ARG A 465 15.42 10.87 -22.32
CA ARG A 465 14.40 11.51 -21.48
C ARG A 465 14.82 11.59 -20.01
N ASN A 466 15.55 10.60 -19.52
CA ASN A 466 15.97 10.51 -18.12
C ASN A 466 17.34 11.15 -17.86
N MET A 467 18.02 11.69 -18.88
CA MET A 467 19.37 12.24 -18.75
C MET A 467 19.52 13.28 -17.62
N PRO A 468 18.57 14.22 -17.40
CA PRO A 468 18.68 15.14 -16.28
C PRO A 468 18.80 14.43 -14.92
N SER A 469 18.04 13.35 -14.70
CA SER A 469 18.04 12.61 -13.45
C SER A 469 19.20 11.62 -13.35
N ILE A 470 19.66 11.09 -14.49
CA ILE A 470 20.92 10.33 -14.58
C ILE A 470 22.11 11.22 -14.19
N LEU A 471 22.15 12.46 -14.69
CA LEU A 471 23.16 13.46 -14.31
C LEU A 471 23.04 13.87 -12.83
N ARG A 472 21.83 14.01 -12.30
CA ARG A 472 21.63 14.29 -10.86
C ARG A 472 22.20 13.19 -9.97
N ARG A 473 21.96 11.91 -10.33
CA ARG A 473 22.55 10.75 -9.63
C ARG A 473 24.08 10.78 -9.72
N HIS A 474 24.62 11.07 -10.90
CA HIS A 474 26.06 11.21 -11.12
C HIS A 474 26.69 12.27 -10.21
N ASN A 475 26.11 13.48 -10.22
CA ASN A 475 26.63 14.62 -9.47
C ASN A 475 26.57 14.39 -7.96
N THR A 476 25.62 13.59 -7.46
CA THR A 476 25.56 13.22 -6.03
C THR A 476 26.87 12.57 -5.55
N ILE A 477 27.50 11.74 -6.37
CA ILE A 477 28.80 11.12 -6.02
C ILE A 477 29.95 12.09 -6.22
N VAL A 478 29.91 12.91 -7.28
CA VAL A 478 30.91 13.97 -7.49
C VAL A 478 30.96 14.87 -6.26
N ASP A 479 29.81 15.39 -5.84
CA ASP A 479 29.67 16.24 -4.65
C ASP A 479 30.18 15.52 -3.39
N ARG A 480 29.87 14.23 -3.24
CA ARG A 480 30.34 13.43 -2.10
C ARG A 480 31.87 13.28 -2.09
N ILE A 481 32.51 13.08 -3.24
CA ILE A 481 33.97 12.99 -3.34
C ILE A 481 34.60 14.36 -3.06
N VAL A 482 34.07 15.43 -3.67
CA VAL A 482 34.53 16.81 -3.48
C VAL A 482 34.49 17.21 -2.00
N ASN A 483 33.36 16.95 -1.33
CA ASN A 483 33.19 17.25 0.09
C ASN A 483 34.10 16.41 1.02
N ALA A 484 34.71 15.34 0.50
CA ALA A 484 35.62 14.49 1.25
C ALA A 484 37.10 14.81 1.00
N VAL A 485 37.42 15.72 0.08
CA VAL A 485 38.78 16.21 -0.14
C VAL A 485 39.22 17.05 1.05
N GLN A 486 40.35 16.71 1.66
CA GLN A 486 40.87 17.39 2.86
C GLN A 486 41.93 18.46 2.54
N SER A 487 42.67 18.27 1.44
CA SER A 487 43.79 19.11 1.02
C SER A 487 43.83 19.21 -0.51
N GLY A 488 44.42 20.30 -1.00
CA GLY A 488 44.53 20.60 -2.43
C GLY A 488 43.40 21.48 -2.98
N THR A 489 43.64 22.05 -4.16
CA THR A 489 42.67 22.86 -4.90
C THR A 489 41.79 21.94 -5.73
N VAL A 490 40.47 22.01 -5.51
CA VAL A 490 39.49 21.19 -6.24
C VAL A 490 38.89 21.98 -7.39
N THR A 491 38.91 21.38 -8.59
CA THR A 491 38.24 21.91 -9.78
C THR A 491 37.25 20.87 -10.31
N THR A 492 36.02 21.28 -10.64
CA THR A 492 34.97 20.36 -11.10
C THR A 492 34.38 20.78 -12.44
N ASP A 493 34.15 19.80 -13.33
CA ASP A 493 33.57 19.99 -14.68
C ASP A 493 34.19 21.17 -15.46
N GLN A 494 35.51 21.37 -15.39
CA GLN A 494 36.19 22.47 -16.11
C GLN A 494 37.19 21.94 -17.13
N GLN A 495 37.36 22.70 -18.22
CA GLN A 495 38.39 22.43 -19.22
C GLN A 495 39.77 22.84 -18.69
N VAL A 496 40.75 21.96 -18.83
CA VAL A 496 42.16 22.30 -18.59
C VAL A 496 42.69 23.08 -19.79
N ARG A 497 42.39 24.38 -19.84
CA ARG A 497 42.72 25.25 -21.01
C ARG A 497 44.20 25.24 -21.34
N ALA A 498 45.08 25.20 -20.33
CA ALA A 498 46.53 25.16 -20.50
C ALA A 498 47.02 23.91 -21.26
N ALA A 499 46.24 22.83 -21.28
CA ALA A 499 46.56 21.59 -22.00
C ALA A 499 46.04 21.58 -23.45
N ASN A 500 45.45 22.68 -23.94
CA ASN A 500 44.76 22.75 -25.25
C ASN A 500 43.73 21.62 -25.47
N SER A 501 43.15 21.10 -24.39
CA SER A 501 42.21 20.00 -24.41
C SER A 501 40.77 20.48 -24.18
N ARG A 502 39.82 19.92 -24.92
CA ARG A 502 38.38 20.15 -24.71
C ARG A 502 37.78 19.24 -23.63
N LEU A 503 38.60 18.33 -23.06
CA LEU A 503 38.18 17.40 -22.03
C LEU A 503 37.84 18.15 -20.74
N ARG A 504 36.78 17.69 -20.07
CA ARG A 504 36.30 18.18 -18.78
C ARG A 504 36.22 16.99 -17.83
N PRO A 505 37.27 16.73 -17.04
CA PRO A 505 37.18 15.75 -15.97
C PRO A 505 36.16 16.19 -14.91
N ASP A 506 35.49 15.25 -14.26
CA ASP A 506 34.50 15.59 -13.25
C ASP A 506 35.14 16.26 -12.03
N ILE A 507 36.32 15.79 -11.61
CA ILE A 507 37.08 16.33 -10.49
C ILE A 507 38.58 16.31 -10.82
N ILE A 508 39.25 17.43 -10.56
CA ILE A 508 40.71 17.53 -10.49
C ILE A 508 41.05 18.02 -9.09
N VAL A 509 41.93 17.30 -8.39
CA VAL A 509 42.51 17.73 -7.12
C VAL A 509 43.99 18.02 -7.35
N GLU A 510 44.39 19.27 -7.20
CA GLU A 510 45.78 19.71 -7.35
C GLU A 510 46.40 20.05 -5.99
N GLU A 511 47.49 19.35 -5.64
CA GLU A 511 48.41 19.64 -4.54
C GLU A 511 49.78 20.05 -5.12
N ASP A 512 50.70 20.57 -4.29
CA ASP A 512 51.94 21.21 -4.75
C ASP A 512 52.74 20.39 -5.78
N ASN A 513 52.87 19.07 -5.56
CA ASN A 513 53.61 18.16 -6.45
C ASN A 513 52.73 17.05 -7.07
N LYS A 514 51.40 17.08 -6.88
CA LYS A 514 50.53 15.94 -7.19
C LYS A 514 49.18 16.39 -7.75
N VAL A 515 48.72 15.71 -8.79
CA VAL A 515 47.42 15.93 -9.43
C VAL A 515 46.65 14.62 -9.50
N LEU A 516 45.41 14.65 -9.02
CA LEU A 516 44.46 13.54 -9.15
C LEU A 516 43.34 13.94 -10.11
N ILE A 517 43.21 13.21 -11.21
CA ILE A 517 42.08 13.35 -12.14
C ILE A 517 41.10 12.22 -11.82
N ILE A 518 39.93 12.56 -11.30
CA ILE A 518 38.90 11.60 -10.91
C ILE A 518 37.66 11.85 -11.75
N ASP A 519 37.21 10.83 -12.48
CA ASP A 519 36.01 10.89 -13.30
C ASP A 519 35.05 9.77 -12.90
N VAL A 520 33.82 10.16 -12.55
CA VAL A 520 32.80 9.29 -11.99
C VAL A 520 32.05 8.60 -13.12
N CYS A 521 31.76 7.30 -12.95
CA CYS A 521 31.03 6.54 -13.95
C CYS A 521 29.98 5.61 -13.33
N TYR A 522 28.83 5.54 -14.01
CA TYR A 522 27.67 4.73 -13.66
C TYR A 522 27.36 3.68 -14.76
N PRO A 523 28.20 2.64 -14.94
CA PRO A 523 27.80 1.50 -15.74
C PRO A 523 26.62 0.78 -15.08
N PHE A 524 25.83 0.09 -15.88
CA PHE A 524 24.88 -0.89 -15.34
C PHE A 524 25.66 -2.10 -14.79
N ASP A 525 25.17 -2.71 -13.71
CA ASP A 525 25.75 -3.85 -12.98
C ASP A 525 25.69 -5.18 -13.77
N ASN A 526 26.17 -5.17 -15.00
CA ASN A 526 26.21 -6.32 -15.90
C ASN A 526 27.57 -7.02 -15.75
N ASN A 527 27.83 -7.72 -14.63
CA ASN A 527 29.10 -8.41 -14.29
C ASN A 527 30.29 -7.52 -13.91
N ALA A 528 31.39 -8.17 -13.52
CA ALA A 528 32.63 -7.54 -13.06
C ALA A 528 33.43 -6.92 -14.22
N GLU A 529 33.41 -7.55 -15.40
CA GLU A 529 34.07 -7.07 -16.62
C GLU A 529 33.52 -5.70 -17.03
N ALA A 530 32.20 -5.50 -16.98
CA ALA A 530 31.57 -4.23 -17.35
C ALA A 530 32.02 -3.05 -16.46
N LEU A 531 32.29 -3.30 -15.18
CA LEU A 531 32.83 -2.28 -14.27
C LEU A 531 34.29 -1.94 -14.62
N ARG A 532 35.12 -2.96 -14.90
CA ARG A 532 36.52 -2.78 -15.31
C ARG A 532 36.62 -2.06 -16.66
N ASP A 533 35.79 -2.42 -17.62
CA ASP A 533 35.75 -1.76 -18.93
C ASP A 533 35.32 -0.29 -18.81
N ALA A 534 34.42 0.03 -17.88
CA ALA A 534 34.02 1.41 -17.60
C ALA A 534 35.18 2.23 -17.03
N GLU A 535 35.94 1.68 -16.09
CA GLU A 535 37.16 2.30 -15.56
C GLU A 535 38.19 2.51 -16.68
N GLN A 536 38.52 1.47 -17.44
CA GLN A 536 39.56 1.52 -18.47
C GLN A 536 39.24 2.58 -19.55
N ARG A 537 37.97 2.73 -19.93
CA ARG A 537 37.55 3.79 -20.86
C ARG A 537 37.84 5.19 -20.33
N LYS A 538 37.71 5.43 -19.02
CA LYS A 538 38.02 6.73 -18.41
C LYS A 538 39.52 6.96 -18.29
N LEU A 539 40.29 5.93 -17.90
CA LEU A 539 41.75 6.00 -17.90
C LEU A 539 42.28 6.40 -19.29
N ASN A 540 41.86 5.67 -20.33
CA ASN A 540 42.27 5.94 -21.72
C ASN A 540 41.82 7.34 -22.19
N LYS A 541 40.62 7.79 -21.79
CA LYS A 541 40.09 9.11 -22.16
C LYS A 541 40.96 10.27 -21.67
N TYR A 542 41.56 10.14 -20.48
CA TYR A 542 42.31 11.21 -19.83
C TYR A 542 43.83 11.02 -19.85
N GLU A 543 44.35 10.00 -20.53
CA GLU A 543 45.79 9.72 -20.61
C GLU A 543 46.59 10.92 -21.18
N GLY A 544 46.04 11.64 -22.16
CA GLY A 544 46.68 12.87 -22.68
C GLY A 544 46.77 13.99 -21.64
N LEU A 545 45.76 14.16 -20.77
CA LEU A 545 45.80 15.14 -19.68
C LEU A 545 46.80 14.73 -18.58
N LYS A 546 46.91 13.43 -18.31
CA LYS A 546 47.94 12.90 -17.41
C LYS A 546 49.35 13.25 -17.89
N GLN A 547 49.63 13.00 -19.17
CA GLN A 547 50.93 13.31 -19.78
C GLN A 547 51.25 14.81 -19.74
N PHE A 548 50.24 15.67 -19.91
CA PHE A 548 50.39 17.12 -19.77
C PHE A 548 50.88 17.53 -18.37
N PHE A 549 50.22 17.07 -17.31
CA PHE A 549 50.62 17.41 -15.93
C PHE A 549 51.98 16.81 -15.56
N VAL A 550 52.29 15.61 -16.06
CA VAL A 550 53.63 15.00 -15.91
C VAL A 550 54.70 15.84 -16.61
N GLY A 551 54.40 16.38 -17.79
CA GLY A 551 55.28 17.32 -18.51
C GLY A 551 55.53 18.63 -17.76
N GLN A 552 54.65 19.02 -16.84
CA GLN A 552 54.85 20.15 -15.93
C GLN A 552 55.65 19.80 -14.66
N GLY A 553 56.15 18.56 -14.55
CA GLY A 553 56.89 18.08 -13.39
C GLY A 553 56.01 17.63 -12.22
N LYS A 554 54.67 17.58 -12.37
CA LYS A 554 53.76 17.09 -11.33
C LYS A 554 53.57 15.57 -11.42
N GLN A 555 53.38 14.89 -10.29
CA GLN A 555 52.91 13.50 -10.29
C GLN A 555 51.41 13.45 -10.60
N CYS A 556 50.99 12.86 -11.72
CA CYS A 556 49.58 12.80 -12.10
C CYS A 556 49.05 11.36 -12.14
N GLU A 557 47.95 11.11 -11.42
CA GLU A 557 47.20 9.85 -11.48
C GLU A 557 45.77 10.09 -11.98
N VAL A 558 45.27 9.18 -12.82
CA VAL A 558 43.91 9.21 -13.37
C VAL A 558 43.14 8.05 -12.78
N PHE A 559 41.89 8.31 -12.39
CA PHE A 559 40.99 7.32 -11.82
C PHE A 559 39.61 7.38 -12.47
N GLY A 560 39.12 6.23 -12.93
CA GLY A 560 37.70 6.02 -13.19
C GLY A 560 37.01 5.59 -11.90
N PHE A 561 36.26 6.48 -11.26
CA PHE A 561 35.52 6.16 -10.03
C PHE A 561 34.19 5.49 -10.37
N VAL A 562 34.17 4.15 -10.35
CA VAL A 562 33.06 3.36 -10.88
C VAL A 562 32.12 2.88 -9.78
N ILE A 563 30.83 3.20 -9.92
CA ILE A 563 29.74 2.64 -9.10
C ILE A 563 28.66 2.09 -10.02
N GLY A 564 28.25 0.84 -9.80
CA GLY A 564 27.13 0.24 -10.53
C GLY A 564 25.82 0.96 -10.22
N ALA A 565 24.96 1.14 -11.22
CA ALA A 565 23.63 1.74 -11.07
C ALA A 565 22.76 1.10 -9.96
N LEU A 566 22.97 -0.17 -9.63
CA LEU A 566 22.26 -0.93 -8.58
C LEU A 566 23.14 -1.23 -7.35
N GLY A 567 24.21 -0.44 -7.18
CA GLY A 567 25.01 -0.37 -5.97
C GLY A 567 26.23 -1.29 -5.92
N SER A 568 26.72 -1.82 -7.04
CA SER A 568 28.01 -2.53 -7.06
C SER A 568 29.18 -1.56 -6.86
N TRP A 569 30.12 -1.95 -6.00
CA TRP A 569 31.32 -1.18 -5.67
C TRP A 569 32.53 -1.74 -6.43
N HIS A 570 33.21 -0.90 -7.20
CA HIS A 570 34.45 -1.29 -7.88
C HIS A 570 35.66 -1.22 -6.91
N PRO A 571 36.45 -2.29 -6.74
CA PRO A 571 37.58 -2.29 -5.81
C PRO A 571 38.64 -1.22 -6.06
N ALA A 572 38.86 -0.79 -7.31
CA ALA A 572 39.85 0.21 -7.65
C ALA A 572 39.57 1.59 -7.03
N ASN A 573 38.30 1.87 -6.68
CA ASN A 573 37.92 3.08 -5.96
C ASN A 573 38.65 3.22 -4.60
N GLU A 574 39.11 2.11 -3.99
CA GLU A 574 39.91 2.17 -2.76
C GLU A 574 41.20 2.95 -2.91
N ASN A 575 41.80 2.97 -4.11
CA ASN A 575 43.00 3.73 -4.37
C ASN A 575 42.70 5.23 -4.27
N VAL A 576 41.59 5.68 -4.87
CA VAL A 576 41.11 7.06 -4.77
C VAL A 576 40.91 7.47 -3.32
N LEU A 577 40.19 6.65 -2.54
CA LEU A 577 39.92 6.98 -1.13
C LEU A 577 41.20 7.07 -0.29
N ARG A 578 42.24 6.29 -0.61
CA ARG A 578 43.55 6.38 0.06
C ARG A 578 44.31 7.63 -0.37
N GLN A 579 44.31 7.93 -1.67
CA GLN A 579 45.00 9.10 -2.22
C GLN A 579 44.41 10.43 -1.72
N LEU A 580 43.11 10.44 -1.35
CA LEU A 580 42.42 11.55 -0.71
C LEU A 580 42.60 11.63 0.82
N GLY A 581 43.47 10.81 1.42
CA GLY A 581 43.78 10.87 2.85
C GLY A 581 42.70 10.32 3.80
N MET A 582 41.68 9.62 3.28
CA MET A 582 40.55 9.20 4.11
C MET A 582 40.91 8.11 5.13
N SER A 583 40.51 8.33 6.39
CA SER A 583 40.69 7.35 7.47
C SER A 583 39.98 6.02 7.18
N LYS A 584 40.49 4.90 7.72
CA LYS A 584 39.87 3.56 7.54
C LYS A 584 38.39 3.53 7.93
N ARG A 585 38.02 4.24 9.01
CA ARG A 585 36.64 4.32 9.50
C ARG A 585 35.76 5.11 8.52
N TYR A 586 36.23 6.26 8.06
CA TYR A 586 35.47 7.08 7.11
C TYR A 586 35.29 6.39 5.77
N ARG A 587 36.34 5.73 5.24
CA ARG A 587 36.24 4.92 4.01
C ARG A 587 35.12 3.88 4.08
N SER A 588 34.96 3.22 5.23
CA SER A 588 33.87 2.25 5.40
C SER A 588 32.48 2.85 5.36
N LEU A 589 32.30 4.07 5.86
CA LEU A 589 31.04 4.77 5.75
C LEU A 589 30.83 5.27 4.32
N PHE A 590 31.86 5.88 3.73
CA PHE A 590 31.86 6.45 2.39
C PHE A 590 31.42 5.43 1.33
N ARG A 591 31.99 4.22 1.33
CA ARG A 591 31.59 3.13 0.42
C ARG A 591 30.10 2.80 0.49
N LYS A 592 29.59 2.65 1.72
CA LYS A 592 28.18 2.32 1.96
C LYS A 592 27.27 3.41 1.44
N LEU A 593 27.61 4.68 1.72
CA LEU A 593 26.86 5.83 1.25
C LEU A 593 26.86 5.94 -0.29
N CYS A 594 28.00 5.74 -0.95
CA CYS A 594 28.08 5.71 -2.40
C CYS A 594 27.18 4.64 -3.02
N CYS A 595 27.20 3.42 -2.47
CA CYS A 595 26.35 2.32 -2.93
C CYS A 595 24.86 2.64 -2.72
N THR A 596 24.48 3.22 -1.58
CA THR A 596 23.08 3.58 -1.32
C THR A 596 22.64 4.71 -2.22
N ASP A 597 23.41 5.79 -2.38
CA ASP A 597 23.09 6.93 -3.25
C ASP A 597 22.83 6.49 -4.70
N ALA A 598 23.65 5.56 -5.20
CA ALA A 598 23.44 4.93 -6.50
C ALA A 598 22.05 4.27 -6.61
N ILE A 599 21.65 3.50 -5.60
CA ILE A 599 20.35 2.82 -5.54
C ILE A 599 19.21 3.84 -5.44
N GLN A 600 19.35 4.87 -4.58
CA GLN A 600 18.32 5.91 -4.41
C GLN A 600 18.10 6.68 -5.72
N GLY A 601 19.17 7.12 -6.37
CA GLY A 601 19.11 7.81 -7.65
C GLY A 601 18.52 6.95 -8.76
N SER A 602 18.87 5.66 -8.82
CA SER A 602 18.27 4.71 -9.76
C SER A 602 16.78 4.50 -9.53
N THR A 603 16.34 4.48 -8.27
CA THR A 603 14.91 4.38 -7.92
C THR A 603 14.15 5.60 -8.42
N ASN A 604 14.70 6.80 -8.24
CA ASN A 604 14.10 8.05 -8.71
C ASN A 604 14.00 8.06 -10.26
N ILE A 605 15.10 7.74 -10.96
CA ILE A 605 15.12 7.65 -12.43
C ILE A 605 14.07 6.67 -12.94
N TYR A 606 13.97 5.49 -12.33
CA TYR A 606 12.98 4.50 -12.74
C TYR A 606 11.54 4.98 -12.56
N ARG A 607 11.24 5.65 -11.44
CA ARG A 607 9.88 6.17 -11.15
C ARG A 607 9.48 7.28 -12.09
N GLU A 608 10.37 8.24 -12.33
CA GLU A 608 10.17 9.32 -13.30
C GLU A 608 9.95 8.74 -14.71
N HIS A 609 10.70 7.70 -15.09
CA HIS A 609 10.53 7.00 -16.36
C HIS A 609 9.14 6.37 -16.51
N LEU A 610 8.53 5.88 -15.44
CA LEU A 610 7.18 5.32 -15.50
C LEU A 610 6.08 6.39 -15.63
N GLY A 611 6.42 7.68 -15.64
CA GLY A 611 5.43 8.76 -15.70
C GLY A 611 4.59 8.86 -14.43
N ILE A 612 5.10 8.31 -13.32
CA ILE A 612 4.49 8.45 -12.00
C ILE A 612 4.59 9.94 -11.64
N THR A 613 3.51 10.67 -11.90
CA THR A 613 3.41 12.11 -11.71
C THR A 613 3.00 12.37 -10.27
N GLU A 614 3.72 13.21 -9.54
CA GLU A 614 3.38 13.49 -8.16
C GLU A 614 2.50 14.74 -8.08
N VAL A 615 1.33 14.63 -7.43
CA VAL A 615 0.51 15.78 -7.03
C VAL A 615 0.60 15.89 -5.52
N GLN A 616 1.02 17.05 -5.01
CA GLN A 616 1.29 17.26 -3.58
C GLN A 616 2.26 16.21 -2.98
N ASN A 617 3.34 15.89 -3.69
CA ASN A 617 4.31 14.84 -3.33
C ASN A 617 3.68 13.44 -3.14
N LYS A 618 2.51 13.18 -3.73
CA LYS A 618 1.90 11.86 -3.81
C LYS A 618 1.93 11.35 -5.24
N PRO A 619 2.54 10.17 -5.51
CA PRO A 619 2.57 9.59 -6.84
C PRO A 619 1.17 9.23 -7.32
N ILE A 620 0.80 9.71 -8.51
CA ILE A 620 -0.36 9.26 -9.28
C ILE A 620 0.09 8.07 -10.14
N PRO A 621 -0.30 6.84 -9.81
CA PRO A 621 0.03 5.68 -10.63
C PRO A 621 -0.80 5.67 -11.93
N PRO A 622 -0.24 5.26 -13.07
CA PRO A 622 -1.04 4.95 -14.25
C PRO A 622 -1.91 3.72 -13.96
N LEU A 623 -3.22 3.82 -14.22
CA LEU A 623 -4.18 2.72 -14.07
C LEU A 623 -4.03 1.76 -15.26
N ASP A 624 -3.72 0.48 -15.02
CA ASP A 624 -3.70 -0.57 -16.03
C ASP A 624 -4.98 -1.43 -16.00
N ARG A 625 -5.16 -2.29 -17.01
CA ARG A 625 -6.37 -3.12 -17.20
C ARG A 625 -6.68 -4.06 -16.04
N GLU A 626 -5.70 -4.37 -15.22
CA GLU A 626 -5.83 -5.32 -14.13
C GLU A 626 -6.09 -4.62 -12.78
N ASN A 627 -6.02 -3.27 -12.72
CA ASN A 627 -6.10 -2.50 -11.47
C ASN A 627 -6.86 -1.20 -11.62
N PRO A 628 -8.19 -1.28 -11.76
CA PRO A 628 -9.04 -0.15 -11.45
C PRO A 628 -8.96 0.19 -9.97
N TYR A 629 -8.83 1.48 -9.65
CA TYR A 629 -8.85 2.01 -8.29
C TYR A 629 -10.29 2.34 -7.87
N LYS A 630 -10.72 1.93 -6.67
CA LYS A 630 -12.04 2.30 -6.14
C LYS A 630 -12.03 3.70 -5.53
N TYR A 631 -12.72 4.63 -6.16
CA TYR A 631 -12.99 5.96 -5.64
C TYR A 631 -14.45 6.06 -5.18
N LEU A 632 -14.66 6.39 -3.90
CA LEU A 632 -16.01 6.50 -3.31
C LEU A 632 -16.90 5.28 -3.63
N GLY A 633 -16.33 4.06 -3.55
CA GLY A 633 -17.04 2.81 -3.81
C GLY A 633 -17.19 2.45 -5.30
N VAL A 634 -16.73 3.30 -6.23
CA VAL A 634 -16.81 3.05 -7.67
C VAL A 634 -15.43 2.73 -8.24
N PRO A 635 -15.24 1.61 -8.94
CA PRO A 635 -13.99 1.30 -9.61
C PRO A 635 -13.78 2.26 -10.80
N ILE A 636 -12.61 2.90 -10.82
CA ILE A 636 -12.13 3.83 -11.85
C ILE A 636 -10.89 3.22 -12.49
N GLY A 637 -10.88 3.03 -13.81
CA GLY A 637 -9.76 2.46 -14.57
C GLY A 637 -10.21 1.76 -15.85
N LEU A 638 -9.33 0.97 -16.47
CA LEU A 638 -9.71 0.03 -17.52
C LEU A 638 -10.27 -1.24 -16.85
N ILE A 639 -11.58 -1.52 -17.00
CA ILE A 639 -12.28 -2.59 -16.28
C ILE A 639 -12.87 -3.61 -17.28
N ASP A 640 -12.66 -4.91 -17.03
CA ASP A 640 -13.19 -6.00 -17.87
C ASP A 640 -14.67 -6.34 -17.58
N ASP A 641 -15.11 -6.26 -16.30
CA ASP A 641 -16.52 -6.31 -15.91
C ASP A 641 -16.91 -5.03 -15.14
N PRO A 642 -17.57 -4.06 -15.77
CA PRO A 642 -17.84 -2.76 -15.18
C PRO A 642 -19.00 -2.78 -14.17
N ASP A 643 -19.64 -3.94 -13.95
CA ASP A 643 -20.75 -4.11 -13.02
C ASP A 643 -20.28 -4.17 -11.57
N ASN A 644 -20.39 -3.03 -10.89
CA ASN A 644 -19.85 -2.81 -9.55
C ASN A 644 -20.92 -2.72 -8.45
N ILE A 645 -22.16 -3.10 -8.74
CA ILE A 645 -23.30 -2.87 -7.82
C ILE A 645 -23.95 -4.15 -7.30
N SER A 646 -23.44 -5.34 -7.64
CA SER A 646 -24.06 -6.61 -7.22
C SER A 646 -24.13 -6.72 -5.69
N ASP A 647 -23.03 -6.44 -4.99
CA ASP A 647 -22.96 -6.48 -3.53
C ASP A 647 -23.89 -5.44 -2.91
N LEU A 648 -23.91 -4.22 -3.46
CA LEU A 648 -24.82 -3.16 -3.02
C LEU A 648 -26.29 -3.56 -3.20
N VAL A 649 -26.64 -4.20 -4.32
CA VAL A 649 -28.01 -4.69 -4.57
C VAL A 649 -28.41 -5.73 -3.53
N GLN A 650 -27.49 -6.61 -3.14
CA GLN A 650 -27.72 -7.59 -2.10
C GLN A 650 -27.95 -6.91 -0.74
N ASP A 651 -27.10 -5.96 -0.36
CA ASP A 651 -27.23 -5.20 0.89
C ASP A 651 -28.55 -4.42 0.96
N LEU A 652 -28.88 -3.68 -0.11
CA LEU A 652 -30.15 -2.95 -0.20
C LEU A 652 -31.36 -3.88 -0.15
N THR A 653 -31.23 -5.13 -0.61
CA THR A 653 -32.31 -6.13 -0.51
C THR A 653 -32.49 -6.59 0.94
N CYS A 654 -31.40 -6.86 1.67
CA CYS A 654 -31.43 -7.16 3.09
C CYS A 654 -32.03 -6.01 3.91
N ASP A 655 -31.70 -4.76 3.57
CA ASP A 655 -32.25 -3.57 4.23
C ASP A 655 -33.75 -3.41 3.95
N LEU A 656 -34.21 -3.68 2.72
CA LEU A 656 -35.64 -3.69 2.39
C LEU A 656 -36.42 -4.69 3.27
N GLU A 657 -35.88 -5.89 3.47
CA GLU A 657 -36.49 -6.89 4.34
C GLU A 657 -36.50 -6.46 5.82
N SER A 658 -35.44 -5.80 6.27
CA SER A 658 -35.33 -5.27 7.62
C SER A 658 -36.34 -4.15 7.88
N ILE A 659 -36.50 -3.22 6.92
CA ILE A 659 -37.53 -2.19 6.96
C ILE A 659 -38.93 -2.81 6.97
N GLU A 660 -39.17 -3.85 6.17
CA GLU A 660 -40.44 -4.56 6.14
C GLU A 660 -40.81 -5.15 7.50
N LYS A 661 -39.85 -5.81 8.16
CA LYS A 661 -40.05 -6.49 9.46
C LYS A 661 -40.09 -5.53 10.65
N SER A 662 -39.67 -4.27 10.47
CA SER A 662 -39.65 -3.27 11.54
C SER A 662 -41.06 -2.92 12.07
N LEU A 663 -41.12 -2.37 13.29
CA LEU A 663 -42.36 -1.92 13.93
C LEU A 663 -42.84 -0.54 13.44
N LEU A 664 -42.22 0.02 12.40
CA LEU A 664 -42.57 1.31 11.82
C LEU A 664 -43.96 1.30 11.16
N ALA A 665 -44.61 2.47 11.13
CA ALA A 665 -45.84 2.63 10.35
C ALA A 665 -45.55 2.52 8.84
N PRO A 666 -46.50 2.03 8.02
CA PRO A 666 -46.32 1.84 6.57
C PRO A 666 -45.81 3.06 5.80
N TRP A 667 -46.27 4.27 6.12
CA TRP A 667 -45.77 5.51 5.49
C TRP A 667 -44.33 5.85 5.95
N GLN A 668 -43.97 5.56 7.21
CA GLN A 668 -42.60 5.70 7.69
C GLN A 668 -41.66 4.70 7.00
N LYS A 669 -42.11 3.46 6.77
CA LYS A 669 -41.34 2.46 6.00
C LYS A 669 -41.05 2.93 4.57
N LEU A 670 -42.05 3.53 3.90
CA LEU A 670 -41.81 4.16 2.60
C LEU A 670 -40.83 5.32 2.67
N GLU A 671 -40.93 6.14 3.71
CA GLU A 671 -40.03 7.27 3.88
C GLU A 671 -38.58 6.81 4.10
N MET A 672 -38.37 5.69 4.80
CA MET A 672 -37.05 5.06 4.89
C MET A 672 -36.51 4.64 3.53
N ILE A 673 -37.36 4.02 2.70
CA ILE A 673 -36.97 3.61 1.34
C ILE A 673 -36.57 4.82 0.49
N ARG A 674 -37.34 5.93 0.56
CA ARG A 674 -37.06 7.15 -0.20
C ARG A 674 -35.84 7.92 0.31
N THR A 675 -35.63 7.95 1.62
CA THR A 675 -34.62 8.81 2.25
C THR A 675 -33.25 8.15 2.34
N PHE A 676 -33.20 6.82 2.47
CA PHE A 676 -31.94 6.11 2.71
C PHE A 676 -31.57 5.14 1.59
N LEU A 677 -32.50 4.31 1.12
CA LEU A 677 -32.20 3.28 0.12
C LEU A 677 -32.06 3.84 -1.29
N GLN A 678 -33.02 4.66 -1.73
CA GLN A 678 -33.00 5.25 -3.07
C GLN A 678 -31.79 6.17 -3.31
N PRO A 679 -31.38 7.06 -2.39
CA PRO A 679 -30.20 7.90 -2.59
C PRO A 679 -28.90 7.10 -2.68
N SER A 680 -28.78 6.05 -1.86
CA SER A 680 -27.62 5.13 -1.89
C SER A 680 -27.49 4.43 -3.24
N LEU A 681 -28.60 3.90 -3.76
CA LEU A 681 -28.64 3.33 -5.11
C LEU A 681 -28.36 4.40 -6.18
N THR A 682 -28.99 5.57 -6.09
CA THR A 682 -28.85 6.67 -7.06
C THR A 682 -27.40 7.13 -7.21
N PHE A 683 -26.65 7.20 -6.10
CA PHE A 683 -25.23 7.52 -6.13
C PHE A 683 -24.43 6.48 -6.93
N ALA A 684 -24.64 5.20 -6.63
CA ALA A 684 -23.96 4.11 -7.32
C ALA A 684 -24.32 4.04 -8.81
N LEU A 685 -25.59 4.26 -9.17
CA LEU A 685 -26.07 4.31 -10.55
C LEU A 685 -25.45 5.47 -11.36
N ARG A 686 -25.17 6.60 -10.71
CA ARG A 686 -24.56 7.77 -11.36
C ARG A 686 -23.08 7.56 -11.64
N ALA A 687 -22.36 6.95 -10.71
CA ALA A 687 -20.92 6.81 -10.79
C ALA A 687 -20.48 5.48 -11.46
N GLY A 688 -21.23 4.39 -11.32
CA GLY A 688 -20.90 3.05 -11.85
C GLY A 688 -21.52 2.71 -13.21
N PHE A 689 -21.38 1.45 -13.65
CA PHE A 689 -21.90 0.90 -14.92
C PHE A 689 -22.76 -0.36 -14.67
N PRO A 690 -23.95 -0.18 -14.09
CA PRO A 690 -24.75 -1.29 -13.59
C PRO A 690 -25.34 -2.17 -14.70
N LYS A 691 -25.31 -3.50 -14.53
CA LYS A 691 -26.11 -4.40 -15.39
C LYS A 691 -27.59 -4.29 -15.04
N LYS A 692 -28.44 -4.19 -16.06
CA LYS A 692 -29.90 -4.06 -15.89
C LYS A 692 -30.52 -5.30 -15.22
N ASP A 693 -29.92 -6.48 -15.39
CA ASP A 693 -30.42 -7.73 -14.80
C ASP A 693 -30.40 -7.70 -13.27
N ASN A 694 -29.31 -7.20 -12.66
CA ASN A 694 -29.22 -7.03 -11.21
C ASN A 694 -30.25 -6.02 -10.69
N LEU A 695 -30.49 -4.94 -11.44
CA LEU A 695 -31.51 -3.95 -11.10
C LEU A 695 -32.94 -4.49 -11.26
N LEU A 696 -33.17 -5.43 -12.18
CA LEU A 696 -34.46 -6.12 -12.34
C LEU A 696 -34.75 -7.04 -11.14
N VAL A 697 -33.72 -7.71 -10.62
CA VAL A 697 -33.84 -8.50 -9.38
C VAL A 697 -34.22 -7.57 -8.22
N TYR A 698 -33.47 -6.48 -8.00
CA TYR A 698 -33.78 -5.51 -6.95
C TYR A 698 -35.19 -4.91 -7.09
N ARG A 699 -35.58 -4.53 -8.32
CA ARG A 699 -36.93 -4.03 -8.62
C ARG A 699 -38.00 -5.02 -8.20
N SER A 700 -37.79 -6.31 -8.47
CA SER A 700 -38.76 -7.37 -8.12
C SER A 700 -38.93 -7.48 -6.60
N HIS A 701 -37.83 -7.43 -5.85
CA HIS A 701 -37.86 -7.39 -4.38
C HIS A 701 -38.56 -6.12 -3.86
N LEU A 702 -38.20 -4.94 -4.37
CA LEU A 702 -38.83 -3.66 -3.99
C LEU A 702 -40.35 -3.70 -4.19
N VAL A 703 -40.81 -4.15 -5.36
CA VAL A 703 -42.25 -4.26 -5.66
C VAL A 703 -42.95 -5.23 -4.71
N ALA A 704 -42.33 -6.39 -4.43
CA ALA A 704 -42.89 -7.38 -3.53
C ALA A 704 -43.00 -6.86 -2.08
N THR A 705 -41.94 -6.21 -1.58
CA THR A 705 -41.89 -5.59 -0.26
C THR A 705 -42.94 -4.49 -0.11
N VAL A 706 -43.05 -3.59 -1.09
CA VAL A 706 -44.07 -2.53 -1.08
C VAL A 706 -45.48 -3.14 -1.09
N ARG A 707 -45.73 -4.17 -1.90
CA ARG A 707 -47.04 -4.87 -1.88
C ARG A 707 -47.38 -5.44 -0.51
N ARG A 708 -46.41 -6.03 0.20
CA ARG A 708 -46.60 -6.57 1.55
C ARG A 708 -46.86 -5.47 2.59
N ILE A 709 -46.09 -4.37 2.56
CA ILE A 709 -46.29 -3.21 3.46
C ILE A 709 -47.72 -2.65 3.34
N PHE A 710 -48.25 -2.61 2.12
CA PHE A 710 -49.56 -2.07 1.79
C PHE A 710 -50.70 -3.10 1.80
N ALA A 711 -50.38 -4.38 2.01
CA ALA A 711 -51.30 -5.51 1.86
C ALA A 711 -52.05 -5.51 0.50
N LEU A 712 -51.35 -5.16 -0.59
CA LEU A 712 -51.92 -5.16 -1.94
C LEU A 712 -51.99 -6.60 -2.48
N PRO A 713 -53.11 -7.01 -3.11
CA PRO A 713 -53.23 -8.34 -3.73
C PRO A 713 -52.36 -8.44 -4.99
N SER A 714 -52.10 -9.67 -5.44
CA SER A 714 -51.31 -9.93 -6.66
C SER A 714 -51.87 -9.26 -7.91
N ARG A 715 -53.20 -9.12 -7.99
CA ARG A 715 -53.90 -8.42 -9.10
C ARG A 715 -53.68 -6.91 -9.13
N ALA A 716 -53.16 -6.30 -8.06
CA ALA A 716 -52.87 -4.87 -8.03
C ALA A 716 -51.71 -4.52 -8.96
N SER A 717 -51.92 -3.54 -9.83
CA SER A 717 -50.93 -3.11 -10.82
C SER A 717 -49.66 -2.57 -10.16
N ALA A 718 -48.49 -3.06 -10.59
CA ALA A 718 -47.20 -2.53 -10.14
C ALA A 718 -46.99 -1.07 -10.58
N SER A 719 -47.69 -0.63 -11.63
CA SER A 719 -47.74 0.76 -12.07
C SER A 719 -48.40 1.70 -11.06
N TYR A 720 -48.88 1.22 -9.90
CA TYR A 720 -49.30 2.08 -8.79
C TYR A 720 -48.12 2.63 -7.95
N ILE A 721 -46.98 1.94 -7.99
CA ILE A 721 -45.85 2.16 -7.07
C ILE A 721 -44.98 3.34 -7.50
N PHE A 722 -44.73 3.48 -8.80
CA PHE A 722 -43.79 4.45 -9.36
C PHE A 722 -44.38 5.82 -9.77
N PRO A 723 -45.65 5.98 -10.17
CA PRO A 723 -46.19 7.27 -10.59
C PRO A 723 -46.18 8.33 -9.50
N HIS A 724 -46.16 9.59 -9.93
CA HIS A 724 -46.22 10.73 -9.03
C HIS A 724 -47.56 10.84 -8.28
N LYS A 725 -47.54 11.55 -7.15
CA LYS A 725 -48.71 11.74 -6.27
C LYS A 725 -49.96 12.37 -6.92
N ARG A 726 -49.83 13.10 -8.04
CA ARG A 726 -50.99 13.73 -8.72
C ARG A 726 -51.98 12.71 -9.30
N VAL A 727 -51.55 11.48 -9.57
CA VAL A 727 -52.46 10.37 -9.95
C VAL A 727 -52.76 9.42 -8.80
N GLY A 728 -52.35 9.77 -7.57
CA GLY A 728 -52.49 8.94 -6.38
C GLY A 728 -51.46 7.81 -6.24
N GLY A 729 -50.38 7.83 -7.03
CA GLY A 729 -49.27 6.90 -6.94
C GLY A 729 -48.26 7.23 -5.83
N LEU A 730 -47.38 6.26 -5.54
CA LEU A 730 -46.43 6.33 -4.41
C LEU A 730 -45.11 7.04 -4.74
N GLY A 731 -44.86 7.42 -6.00
CA GLY A 731 -43.70 8.24 -6.39
C GLY A 731 -42.33 7.61 -6.10
N LEU A 732 -42.24 6.28 -5.98
CA LEU A 732 -40.94 5.61 -5.87
C LEU A 732 -40.22 5.62 -7.23
N LEU A 733 -38.89 5.57 -7.21
CA LEU A 733 -38.07 5.47 -8.40
C LEU A 733 -37.92 4.00 -8.82
N ASP A 734 -38.11 3.73 -10.11
CA ASP A 734 -37.86 2.41 -10.69
C ASP A 734 -36.33 2.21 -10.83
N PRO A 735 -35.71 1.23 -10.15
CA PRO A 735 -34.25 1.03 -10.18
C PRO A 735 -33.67 0.90 -11.59
N THR A 736 -34.42 0.29 -12.51
CA THR A 736 -33.97 0.05 -13.87
C THR A 736 -34.00 1.34 -14.68
N LEU A 737 -35.07 2.13 -14.60
CA LEU A 737 -35.16 3.41 -15.31
C LEU A 737 -34.31 4.49 -14.63
N GLU A 738 -34.10 4.42 -13.33
CA GLU A 738 -33.22 5.32 -12.58
C GLU A 738 -31.78 5.26 -13.09
N ALA A 739 -31.30 4.07 -13.49
CA ALA A 739 -29.99 3.93 -14.12
C ALA A 739 -29.89 4.72 -15.44
N ASP A 740 -30.97 4.77 -16.23
CA ASP A 740 -31.02 5.55 -17.47
C ASP A 740 -31.09 7.06 -17.16
N VAL A 741 -31.89 7.46 -16.18
CA VAL A 741 -31.97 8.84 -15.70
C VAL A 741 -30.60 9.34 -15.22
N GLN A 742 -29.90 8.56 -14.40
CA GLN A 742 -28.60 8.95 -13.85
C GLN A 742 -27.49 9.03 -14.90
N ALA A 743 -27.50 8.16 -15.91
CA ALA A 743 -26.56 8.25 -17.03
C ALA A 743 -26.69 9.58 -17.78
N ILE A 744 -27.92 10.01 -18.07
CA ILE A 744 -28.21 11.27 -18.76
C ILE A 744 -27.82 12.47 -17.88
N ILE A 745 -28.22 12.47 -16.60
CA ILE A 745 -27.89 13.55 -15.64
C ILE A 745 -26.38 13.73 -15.53
N HIS A 746 -25.64 12.63 -15.41
CA HIS A 746 -24.19 12.68 -15.25
C HIS A 746 -23.51 13.35 -16.45
N ALA A 747 -23.85 12.93 -17.67
CA ALA A 747 -23.26 13.48 -18.88
C ALA A 747 -23.63 14.96 -19.08
N VAL A 748 -24.88 15.33 -18.87
CA VAL A 748 -25.37 16.71 -18.99
C VAL A 748 -24.65 17.63 -17.99
N LYS A 749 -24.46 17.19 -16.74
CA LYS A 749 -23.75 17.96 -15.71
C LYS A 749 -22.25 18.10 -16.00
N MET A 750 -21.60 17.08 -16.53
CA MET A 750 -20.18 17.17 -16.90
C MET A 750 -19.95 18.12 -18.08
N LEU A 751 -20.83 18.06 -19.09
CA LEU A 751 -20.76 18.94 -20.27
C LEU A 751 -21.11 20.41 -19.94
N SER A 752 -21.83 20.66 -18.86
CA SER A 752 -22.23 22.00 -18.39
C SER A 752 -21.48 22.45 -17.11
N CYS A 753 -20.41 21.75 -16.74
CA CYS A 753 -19.63 22.07 -15.55
C CYS A 753 -18.97 23.45 -15.70
N SER A 754 -19.00 24.25 -14.64
CA SER A 754 -18.30 25.54 -14.59
C SER A 754 -16.77 25.38 -14.54
N ASP A 755 -16.27 24.21 -14.12
CA ASP A 755 -14.84 23.89 -14.13
C ASP A 755 -14.37 23.64 -15.58
N PRO A 756 -13.43 24.46 -16.10
CA PRO A 756 -12.96 24.33 -17.48
C PRO A 756 -12.27 23.00 -17.77
N ILE A 757 -11.56 22.40 -16.81
CA ILE A 757 -10.85 21.14 -17.00
C ILE A 757 -11.87 20.01 -17.19
N VAL A 758 -12.85 19.92 -16.30
CA VAL A 758 -13.89 18.88 -16.36
C VAL A 758 -14.73 19.02 -17.64
N SER A 759 -15.17 20.23 -17.96
CA SER A 759 -15.94 20.51 -19.17
C SER A 759 -15.15 20.21 -20.45
N ASN A 760 -13.85 20.54 -20.50
CA ASN A 760 -12.99 20.26 -21.65
C ASN A 760 -12.74 18.75 -21.83
N ILE A 761 -12.51 18.01 -20.74
CA ILE A 761 -12.33 16.55 -20.80
C ILE A 761 -13.62 15.88 -21.32
N ALA A 762 -14.78 16.23 -20.77
CA ALA A 762 -16.06 15.69 -21.21
C ALA A 762 -16.35 16.04 -22.69
N ASN A 763 -16.03 17.26 -23.11
CA ASN A 763 -16.15 17.69 -24.51
C ASN A 763 -15.16 16.95 -25.43
N ALA A 764 -13.94 16.66 -24.98
CA ALA A 764 -12.95 15.90 -25.73
C ALA A 764 -13.41 14.45 -25.95
N GLU A 765 -13.96 13.81 -24.92
CA GLU A 765 -14.46 12.43 -24.98
C GLU A 765 -15.63 12.28 -25.96
N ILE A 766 -16.63 13.18 -25.89
CA ILE A 766 -17.76 13.16 -26.83
C ILE A 766 -17.30 13.50 -28.25
N ASN A 767 -16.38 14.47 -28.42
CA ASN A 767 -15.83 14.80 -29.73
C ASN A 767 -15.10 13.61 -30.36
N GLN A 768 -14.30 12.90 -29.57
CA GLN A 768 -13.61 11.69 -30.00
C GLN A 768 -14.61 10.61 -30.38
N THR A 769 -15.62 10.37 -29.56
CA THR A 769 -16.65 9.35 -29.81
C THR A 769 -17.45 9.67 -31.09
N VAL A 770 -17.85 10.93 -31.28
CA VAL A 770 -18.58 11.39 -32.48
C VAL A 770 -17.69 11.36 -33.72
N ARG A 771 -16.40 11.71 -33.63
CA ARG A 771 -15.44 11.57 -34.75
C ARG A 771 -15.30 10.12 -35.18
N LEU A 772 -15.11 9.22 -34.22
CA LEU A 772 -15.00 7.78 -34.49
C LEU A 772 -16.31 7.22 -35.09
N ALA A 773 -17.46 7.70 -34.62
CA ALA A 773 -18.77 7.27 -35.09
C ALA A 773 -19.11 7.83 -36.48
N SER A 774 -18.92 9.12 -36.72
CA SER A 774 -19.39 9.80 -37.95
C SER A 774 -18.33 9.91 -39.04
N ARG A 775 -17.06 9.57 -38.74
CA ARG A 775 -15.87 9.84 -39.60
C ARG A 775 -15.78 11.29 -40.08
N SER A 776 -16.41 12.21 -39.35
CA SER A 776 -16.55 13.63 -39.69
C SER A 776 -16.16 14.49 -38.49
N ASN A 777 -15.90 15.78 -38.72
CA ASN A 777 -15.63 16.71 -37.63
C ASN A 777 -16.88 16.88 -36.74
N PRO A 778 -16.72 16.88 -35.41
CA PRO A 778 -17.85 16.86 -34.49
C PRO A 778 -18.47 18.26 -34.41
N THR A 779 -19.71 18.39 -34.87
CA THR A 779 -20.53 19.61 -34.76
C THR A 779 -21.58 19.47 -33.64
N PRO A 780 -22.10 20.57 -33.07
CA PRO A 780 -23.21 20.51 -32.10
C PRO A 780 -24.42 19.70 -32.60
N ALA A 781 -24.76 19.81 -33.89
CA ALA A 781 -25.81 19.02 -34.53
C ALA A 781 -25.48 17.51 -34.55
N LEU A 782 -24.24 17.14 -34.88
CA LEU A 782 -23.80 15.74 -34.87
C LEU A 782 -23.74 15.15 -33.46
N LYS A 783 -23.31 15.93 -32.45
CA LYS A 783 -23.37 15.55 -31.04
C LYS A 783 -24.81 15.29 -30.60
N SER A 784 -25.73 16.21 -30.93
CA SER A 784 -27.16 16.09 -30.63
C SER A 784 -27.75 14.82 -31.25
N LYS A 785 -27.49 14.59 -32.54
CA LYS A 785 -27.96 13.42 -33.28
C LYS A 785 -27.41 12.10 -32.71
N TYR A 786 -26.14 12.09 -32.31
CA TYR A 786 -25.52 10.90 -31.72
C TYR A 786 -26.12 10.58 -30.34
N LEU A 787 -26.24 11.55 -29.45
CA LEU A 787 -26.77 11.33 -28.10
C LEU A 787 -28.28 11.08 -28.08
N SER A 788 -29.05 11.61 -29.04
CA SER A 788 -30.52 11.55 -29.03
C SER A 788 -31.13 10.43 -29.86
N SER A 789 -30.34 9.59 -30.53
CA SER A 789 -30.75 8.71 -31.65
C SER A 789 -32.13 8.00 -31.50
N LEU A 790 -33.17 8.67 -32.02
CA LEU A 790 -34.50 8.14 -32.37
C LEU A 790 -34.41 7.14 -33.55
N PRO A 791 -35.46 6.34 -33.83
CA PRO A 791 -35.39 5.11 -34.61
C PRO A 791 -35.35 5.35 -36.12
N ASP A 792 -34.38 6.13 -36.62
CA ASP A 792 -34.15 6.25 -38.06
C ASP A 792 -32.67 6.07 -38.46
N ASP A 793 -32.52 5.35 -39.57
CA ASP A 793 -31.38 4.54 -39.95
C ASP A 793 -30.14 5.34 -40.40
N ARG A 794 -28.95 4.75 -40.13
CA ARG A 794 -27.58 5.02 -40.66
C ARG A 794 -26.46 5.12 -39.60
N LEU A 795 -26.77 5.11 -38.30
CA LEU A 795 -25.77 5.05 -37.21
C LEU A 795 -25.75 3.70 -36.46
N THR A 796 -26.41 2.68 -37.01
CA THR A 796 -26.56 1.32 -36.47
C THR A 796 -25.36 0.40 -36.78
N ASN A 797 -24.55 0.73 -37.80
CA ASN A 797 -23.44 -0.11 -38.26
C ASN A 797 -22.06 0.20 -37.63
N LEU A 798 -22.01 1.03 -36.59
CA LEU A 798 -20.75 1.37 -35.93
C LEU A 798 -20.42 0.30 -34.88
N ARG A 799 -19.83 -0.79 -35.35
CA ARG A 799 -19.19 -1.84 -34.56
C ARG A 799 -18.00 -1.27 -33.78
N HIS A 800 -18.26 -0.59 -32.67
CA HIS A 800 -17.26 -0.37 -31.64
C HIS A 800 -17.85 -0.72 -30.28
N ASN A 801 -17.38 -1.85 -29.76
CA ASN A 801 -17.68 -2.47 -28.48
C ASN A 801 -17.06 -1.68 -27.32
N ILE A 802 -17.19 -0.34 -27.34
CA ILE A 802 -16.60 0.55 -26.34
C ILE A 802 -17.70 0.88 -25.34
N GLN A 803 -17.59 0.32 -24.13
CA GLN A 803 -18.41 0.66 -22.96
C GLN A 803 -18.11 2.09 -22.49
N SER A 804 -18.45 3.09 -23.30
CA SER A 804 -18.27 4.52 -22.98
C SER A 804 -19.53 5.12 -22.35
N LEU A 805 -19.35 6.19 -21.58
CA LEU A 805 -20.47 6.97 -21.06
C LEU A 805 -21.38 7.47 -22.20
N CYS A 806 -20.80 7.93 -23.32
CA CYS A 806 -21.55 8.42 -24.47
C CYS A 806 -22.47 7.34 -25.11
N ALA A 807 -21.98 6.10 -25.21
CA ALA A 807 -22.78 4.97 -25.71
C ALA A 807 -23.92 4.62 -24.73
N ARG A 808 -23.66 4.69 -23.42
CA ARG A 808 -24.68 4.48 -22.39
C ARG A 808 -25.77 5.55 -22.44
N VAL A 809 -25.39 6.83 -22.50
CA VAL A 809 -26.33 7.96 -22.62
C VAL A 809 -27.22 7.79 -23.83
N ARG A 810 -26.65 7.44 -25.00
CA ARG A 810 -27.42 7.18 -26.23
C ARG A 810 -28.46 6.06 -26.09
N LYS A 811 -28.13 5.00 -25.34
CA LYS A 811 -29.09 3.92 -25.05
C LYS A 811 -30.19 4.42 -24.09
N SER A 812 -29.80 5.17 -23.06
CA SER A 812 -30.72 5.71 -22.05
C SER A 812 -31.69 6.75 -22.62
N THR A 813 -31.23 7.66 -23.48
CA THR A 813 -32.08 8.64 -24.19
C THR A 813 -33.12 7.95 -25.07
N ARG A 814 -32.72 6.90 -25.81
CA ARG A 814 -33.63 6.07 -26.59
C ARG A 814 -34.66 5.35 -25.72
N ASN A 815 -34.23 4.72 -24.63
CA ASN A 815 -35.14 4.00 -23.73
C ASN A 815 -36.19 4.93 -23.10
N LEU A 816 -35.77 6.15 -22.75
CA LEU A 816 -36.61 7.13 -22.09
C LEU A 816 -37.41 8.02 -23.06
N GLY A 817 -37.07 8.07 -24.34
CA GLY A 817 -37.68 9.00 -25.30
C GLY A 817 -37.30 10.45 -25.01
N VAL A 818 -36.02 10.70 -24.74
CA VAL A 818 -35.46 12.02 -24.38
C VAL A 818 -34.48 12.45 -25.45
N GLU A 819 -34.55 13.72 -25.85
CA GLU A 819 -33.58 14.33 -26.74
C GLU A 819 -32.60 15.23 -25.99
N ILE A 820 -31.35 15.26 -26.46
CA ILE A 820 -30.27 16.14 -26.00
C ILE A 820 -29.83 17.00 -27.19
N GLN A 821 -30.10 18.30 -27.10
CA GLN A 821 -29.69 19.30 -28.08
C GLN A 821 -28.58 20.18 -27.48
N PHE A 822 -27.75 20.80 -28.32
CA PHE A 822 -26.74 21.75 -27.87
C PHE A 822 -27.10 23.15 -28.37
N ASN A 823 -27.11 24.14 -27.48
CA ASN A 823 -27.33 25.53 -27.86
C ASN A 823 -26.08 26.15 -28.52
N ASP A 824 -26.20 27.42 -28.94
CA ASP A 824 -25.12 28.16 -29.61
C ASP A 824 -23.86 28.31 -28.74
N ASN A 825 -24.00 28.24 -27.41
CA ASN A 825 -22.90 28.26 -26.45
C ASN A 825 -22.32 26.86 -26.16
N GLY A 826 -22.76 25.83 -26.87
CA GLY A 826 -22.28 24.45 -26.69
C GLY A 826 -22.77 23.77 -25.42
N LEU A 827 -23.82 24.28 -24.76
CA LEU A 827 -24.40 23.69 -23.56
C LEU A 827 -25.56 22.74 -23.90
N PRO A 828 -25.68 21.60 -23.21
CA PRO A 828 -26.76 20.63 -23.43
C PRO A 828 -28.12 21.12 -22.89
N ILE A 829 -29.16 20.91 -23.70
CA ILE A 829 -30.57 21.15 -23.43
C ILE A 829 -31.32 19.82 -23.59
N LEU A 830 -32.17 19.49 -22.63
CA LEU A 830 -32.99 18.28 -22.67
C LEU A 830 -34.41 18.60 -23.11
N SER A 831 -35.00 17.77 -23.96
CA SER A 831 -36.42 17.86 -24.35
C SER A 831 -37.06 16.48 -24.45
N THR A 832 -38.39 16.43 -24.35
CA THR A 832 -39.20 15.24 -24.63
C THR A 832 -40.34 15.63 -25.56
N GLU A 833 -41.00 14.67 -26.20
CA GLU A 833 -42.13 14.95 -27.11
C GLU A 833 -43.32 15.65 -26.40
N ILE A 834 -43.41 15.49 -25.08
CA ILE A 834 -44.58 15.86 -24.26
C ILE A 834 -44.27 17.09 -23.38
N SER A 835 -43.01 17.51 -23.23
CA SER A 835 -42.61 18.58 -22.31
C SER A 835 -41.54 19.50 -22.93
N GLY A 836 -41.58 20.79 -22.57
CA GLY A 836 -40.65 21.81 -23.10
C GLY A 836 -39.18 21.56 -22.75
N SER A 837 -38.30 22.30 -23.42
CA SER A 837 -36.85 22.21 -23.26
C SER A 837 -36.36 22.72 -21.90
N VAL A 838 -35.49 21.96 -21.23
CA VAL A 838 -34.90 22.33 -19.93
C VAL A 838 -33.37 22.33 -19.96
N LEU A 839 -32.78 23.18 -19.11
CA LEU A 839 -31.33 23.26 -18.92
C LEU A 839 -30.81 22.19 -17.95
N ALA A 840 -29.49 21.99 -17.97
CA ALA A 840 -28.78 21.03 -17.12
C ALA A 840 -29.13 21.12 -15.61
N LYS A 841 -29.37 22.32 -15.09
CA LYS A 841 -29.75 22.56 -13.69
C LYS A 841 -31.08 21.92 -13.29
N GLU A 842 -32.00 21.76 -14.24
CA GLU A 842 -33.35 21.22 -14.05
C GLU A 842 -33.48 19.76 -14.50
N ALA A 843 -32.44 19.20 -15.13
CA ALA A 843 -32.42 17.86 -15.71
C ALA A 843 -32.92 16.76 -14.77
N SER A 844 -32.53 16.79 -13.49
CA SER A 844 -32.94 15.76 -12.54
C SER A 844 -34.45 15.76 -12.30
N ARG A 845 -35.02 16.92 -11.98
CA ARG A 845 -36.47 17.05 -11.71
C ARG A 845 -37.28 16.71 -12.97
N PHE A 846 -36.82 17.18 -14.12
CA PHE A 846 -37.45 16.93 -15.42
C PHE A 846 -37.50 15.43 -15.75
N LEU A 847 -36.36 14.73 -15.69
CA LEU A 847 -36.28 13.31 -16.05
C LEU A 847 -37.04 12.41 -15.07
N HIS A 848 -36.97 12.70 -13.76
CA HIS A 848 -37.74 11.95 -12.76
C HIS A 848 -39.24 12.12 -12.97
N PHE A 849 -39.71 13.35 -13.24
CA PHE A 849 -41.12 13.60 -13.55
C PHE A 849 -41.56 12.86 -14.82
N HIS A 850 -40.78 12.93 -15.90
CA HIS A 850 -41.06 12.23 -17.17
C HIS A 850 -41.22 10.72 -16.99
N VAL A 851 -40.31 10.09 -16.24
CA VAL A 851 -40.40 8.64 -15.95
C VAL A 851 -41.64 8.30 -15.12
N GLN A 852 -41.93 9.10 -14.09
CA GLN A 852 -43.11 8.91 -13.25
C GLN A 852 -44.42 9.11 -14.04
N ASP A 853 -44.43 10.03 -15.00
CA ASP A 853 -45.59 10.31 -15.86
C ASP A 853 -45.88 9.18 -16.86
N ARG A 854 -44.84 8.49 -17.37
CA ARG A 854 -45.04 7.26 -18.16
C ARG A 854 -45.77 6.16 -17.36
N PHE A 855 -45.39 5.98 -16.09
CA PHE A 855 -46.12 5.05 -15.22
C PHE A 855 -47.52 5.56 -14.88
N ALA A 856 -47.70 6.88 -14.71
CA ALA A 856 -49.00 7.50 -14.50
C ALA A 856 -49.95 7.21 -15.67
N SER A 857 -49.51 7.46 -16.91
CA SER A 857 -50.25 7.14 -18.13
C SER A 857 -50.64 5.66 -18.20
N THR A 858 -49.72 4.77 -17.87
CA THR A 858 -49.98 3.31 -17.82
C THR A 858 -51.06 2.96 -16.78
N LEU A 859 -51.00 3.56 -15.58
CA LEU A 859 -51.98 3.33 -14.53
C LEU A 859 -53.37 3.88 -14.92
N LEU A 860 -53.41 5.09 -15.48
CA LEU A 860 -54.66 5.76 -15.89
C LEU A 860 -55.36 5.05 -17.04
N ALA A 861 -54.62 4.38 -17.92
CA ALA A 861 -55.17 3.58 -19.01
C ALA A 861 -55.88 2.30 -18.52
N LEU A 862 -55.62 1.84 -17.29
CA LEU A 862 -56.29 0.66 -16.74
C LEU A 862 -57.78 0.97 -16.51
N PRO A 863 -58.70 0.18 -17.10
CA PRO A 863 -60.14 0.46 -17.04
C PRO A 863 -60.66 0.59 -15.60
N ASP A 864 -60.26 -0.33 -14.72
CA ASP A 864 -60.74 -0.40 -13.34
C ASP A 864 -59.78 0.25 -12.33
N GLN A 865 -58.50 -0.14 -12.35
CA GLN A 865 -57.54 0.32 -11.33
C GLN A 865 -57.10 1.77 -11.54
N GLY A 866 -57.32 2.34 -12.73
CA GLY A 866 -57.03 3.74 -13.06
C GLY A 866 -58.15 4.72 -12.75
N LYS A 867 -59.37 4.25 -12.39
CA LYS A 867 -60.58 5.08 -12.22
C LYS A 867 -60.36 6.25 -11.26
N VAL A 868 -59.87 5.96 -10.05
CA VAL A 868 -59.65 7.00 -9.03
C VAL A 868 -58.49 7.91 -9.42
N GLY A 869 -57.46 7.38 -10.10
CA GLY A 869 -56.35 8.18 -10.62
C GLY A 869 -56.82 9.26 -11.60
N ARG A 870 -57.76 8.93 -12.50
CA ARG A 870 -58.35 9.88 -13.48
C ARG A 870 -59.16 11.00 -12.81
N ALA A 871 -59.70 10.77 -11.61
CA ALA A 871 -60.34 11.82 -10.85
C ALA A 871 -59.31 12.69 -10.13
N LEU A 872 -58.26 12.09 -9.56
CA LEU A 872 -57.20 12.79 -8.82
C LEU A 872 -56.37 13.74 -9.70
N THR A 873 -56.28 13.50 -11.00
CA THR A 873 -55.58 14.41 -11.94
C THR A 873 -56.21 15.80 -12.03
N THR A 874 -57.46 15.97 -11.60
CA THR A 874 -58.13 17.29 -11.56
C THR A 874 -57.63 18.18 -10.40
N ASP A 875 -56.98 17.59 -9.39
CA ASP A 875 -56.38 18.30 -8.27
C ASP A 875 -54.93 18.71 -8.60
N THR A 876 -54.76 19.95 -9.04
CA THR A 876 -53.47 20.53 -9.43
C THR A 876 -52.44 20.52 -8.30
N PHE A 877 -52.87 20.56 -7.04
CA PHE A 877 -51.99 20.58 -5.87
C PHE A 877 -51.76 19.19 -5.25
N ALA A 878 -52.46 18.16 -5.75
CA ALA A 878 -52.40 16.79 -5.26
C ALA A 878 -52.72 16.65 -3.75
N ASN A 879 -53.57 17.53 -3.22
CA ASN A 879 -54.04 17.53 -1.84
C ASN A 879 -54.69 16.19 -1.47
N GLY A 880 -55.43 15.58 -2.40
CA GLY A 880 -56.08 14.29 -2.21
C GLY A 880 -55.13 13.10 -1.98
N SER A 881 -53.82 13.27 -2.13
CA SER A 881 -52.81 12.20 -1.97
C SER A 881 -51.73 12.55 -0.95
N THR A 882 -51.79 13.71 -0.28
CA THR A 882 -50.76 14.17 0.67
C THR A 882 -50.62 13.25 1.89
N TRP A 883 -51.74 12.73 2.39
CA TRP A 883 -51.80 11.79 3.52
C TRP A 883 -51.01 10.49 3.27
N GLN A 884 -50.76 10.11 2.01
CA GLN A 884 -50.00 8.91 1.66
C GLN A 884 -48.53 8.99 2.11
N TYR A 885 -48.00 10.20 2.24
CA TYR A 885 -46.57 10.46 2.46
C TYR A 885 -46.27 10.78 3.93
N ASN A 886 -47.16 11.49 4.62
CA ASN A 886 -46.92 11.93 5.99
C ASN A 886 -47.81 11.22 7.03
N GLY A 887 -48.84 10.47 6.60
CA GLY A 887 -49.77 9.79 7.50
C GLY A 887 -50.59 10.73 8.39
N LEU A 888 -50.55 12.04 8.14
CA LEU A 888 -51.26 13.02 8.97
C LEU A 888 -52.77 12.88 8.76
N ASN A 889 -53.51 12.96 9.87
CA ASN A 889 -54.98 12.98 9.92
C ASN A 889 -55.67 11.72 9.34
N ILE A 890 -55.00 10.57 9.33
CA ILE A 890 -55.60 9.29 8.91
C ILE A 890 -55.27 8.17 9.90
N ARG A 891 -56.28 7.35 10.24
CA ARG A 891 -56.05 6.17 11.09
C ARG A 891 -55.29 5.11 10.31
N PHE A 892 -54.42 4.38 10.99
CA PHE A 892 -53.61 3.31 10.41
C PHE A 892 -54.42 2.27 9.59
N ARG A 893 -55.58 1.87 10.12
CA ARG A 893 -56.50 0.93 9.45
C ARG A 893 -57.05 1.51 8.15
N ASP A 894 -57.40 2.79 8.16
CA ASP A 894 -57.99 3.49 7.02
C ASP A 894 -56.94 3.75 5.94
N TRP A 895 -55.69 4.00 6.33
CA TRP A 895 -54.57 4.14 5.40
C TRP A 895 -54.40 2.90 4.51
N ARG A 896 -54.38 1.69 5.11
CA ARG A 896 -54.27 0.43 4.35
C ARG A 896 -55.52 0.09 3.53
N PHE A 897 -56.68 0.55 3.96
CA PHE A 897 -57.93 0.37 3.23
C PHE A 897 -57.97 1.20 1.95
N ILE A 898 -57.64 2.50 2.05
CA ILE A 898 -57.78 3.44 0.93
C ILE A 898 -56.92 3.04 -0.28
N HIS A 899 -55.71 2.53 -0.08
CA HIS A 899 -54.86 2.09 -1.20
C HIS A 899 -55.48 0.92 -1.99
N ARG A 900 -56.12 -0.04 -1.32
CA ARG A 900 -56.84 -1.14 -1.97
C ARG A 900 -58.14 -0.67 -2.65
N ALA A 901 -58.86 0.25 -2.01
CA ALA A 901 -60.07 0.85 -2.57
C ALA A 901 -59.76 1.63 -3.86
N ARG A 902 -58.68 2.43 -3.87
CA ARG A 902 -58.25 3.22 -5.05
C ARG A 902 -57.95 2.35 -6.27
N LEU A 903 -57.44 1.14 -6.04
CA LEU A 903 -57.09 0.17 -7.08
C LEU A 903 -58.23 -0.81 -7.40
N ASN A 904 -59.44 -0.60 -6.88
CA ASN A 904 -60.56 -1.55 -7.02
C ASN A 904 -60.17 -2.99 -6.62
N CYS A 905 -59.37 -3.10 -5.56
CA CYS A 905 -58.71 -4.33 -5.10
C CYS A 905 -59.29 -4.88 -3.79
N LEU A 906 -60.44 -4.36 -3.35
CA LEU A 906 -61.16 -4.92 -2.20
C LEU A 906 -61.80 -6.27 -2.56
N PRO A 907 -61.98 -7.19 -1.60
CA PRO A 907 -62.63 -8.48 -1.80
C PRO A 907 -64.04 -8.37 -2.37
#